data_AF-F0JAJ8-F1
#
_entry.id   AF-F0JAJ8-F1
#
_cell.length_a   1.000
_cell.length_b   1.000
_cell.length_c   1.000
_cell.angle_alpha   90.00
_cell.angle_beta   90.00
_cell.angle_gamma   90.00
#
_symmetry.space_group_name_H-M   'P 1'
#
loop_
_entity.id
_entity.type
_entity.pdbx_description
1 polymer ?
#
loop_
_entity_poly.entity_id
_entity_poly.type
_entity_poly.pdbx_seq_one_letter_code
_entity_poly.pdbx_strand_id
1 'polypeptide(L)'
;HDETKENPAPDMQNSQEQEPYVHLQHLQQQQQQNPQTVQQLSQITVNRTSKSASVTPTGIRENVMLPSADPEKEAQILYEKSLQEYHGSQLSTASTATDVIAGKRTLHSICERWLQKHCHCTGSLEVLRLSCRGIGILAVPVNLPNEVVVLDLGNNNLTKLEANSFFMAPNLEELTLSDNSIINMDPNAFYGLAKLKRLSLQNCGLKSLPPQSFQGLAQLTSLQLNGNALVSLDGDCLGHLQKLRTLRLEGNLFYRIPTNALAGLRTLEALNLGSNLLTIINDEDFPRMPNLIVLLLKRNQIMKISAGALKNLTALKVLELDDNLISSLPEGLSKLSQLQELSITSNRLRWINDTELPRSMQMLDMRANPLSTISPGAFRGMSKLRKLILSDVRTLRSFPELEACHALEILKLDRAGIQEVPANLCRQTPRLKSLELKTNSLKRIPNLSSCRDLRLLDLSSNQIEKIQGKPFNGLKQLNDLLLSYNRIKALPQDAFQGIPKLQLLDLEGNEISYIHKEAFSGFTALEDLNLGNNIFPELPESGLRALLHLKTFNNPKLREFPPPDTFPRIQTLILSYAYHCCAFLPLVAMSSQKKTSQVQEAVLFPSDAEFDMTLWNNSMMNIWPQMHNLSKQLGASMHDPWETAINFNEEQLQTQTGGQIATSYMEEYFEEHDVSGPATGYGFGTGLFSGMSTEDFQPGSVQCLPMPGPFLPCADLFDWWTLRC
;
A
#
# COMPACT_ATOMS: atom_id res chain seq x y z
N HIS A 1 -54.45 48.38 -18.72
CA HIS A 1 -55.24 48.05 -19.91
C HIS A 1 -55.10 46.58 -20.22
N ASP A 2 -56.07 45.71 -19.96
CA ASP A 2 -57.37 45.92 -19.28
C ASP A 2 -57.70 44.70 -18.37
N GLU A 3 -58.68 44.84 -17.48
CA GLU A 3 -59.04 43.86 -16.44
C GLU A 3 -60.31 43.04 -16.77
N THR A 4 -60.60 42.03 -15.92
CA THR A 4 -61.89 41.30 -15.75
C THR A 4 -62.27 40.34 -16.91
N LYS A 5 -62.94 39.18 -16.73
CA LYS A 5 -63.54 38.42 -15.60
C LYS A 5 -63.81 36.96 -16.12
N GLU A 6 -64.14 35.89 -15.38
CA GLU A 6 -64.47 35.63 -13.95
C GLU A 6 -64.02 34.16 -13.57
N ASN A 7 -64.80 33.44 -12.74
CA ASN A 7 -64.70 32.02 -12.31
C ASN A 7 -66.17 31.44 -12.26
N PRO A 8 -66.50 30.15 -11.98
CA PRO A 8 -65.84 29.22 -11.06
C PRO A 8 -65.85 27.70 -11.45
N ALA A 9 -65.46 26.83 -10.50
CA ALA A 9 -65.51 25.36 -10.56
C ALA A 9 -66.87 24.78 -10.12
N PRO A 10 -67.02 23.44 -10.11
CA PRO A 10 -67.86 22.75 -9.14
C PRO A 10 -67.14 21.66 -8.31
N ASP A 11 -67.62 21.47 -7.08
CA ASP A 11 -67.18 20.48 -6.10
C ASP A 11 -67.68 19.04 -6.37
N MET A 12 -67.05 18.06 -5.71
CA MET A 12 -67.79 17.04 -4.95
C MET A 12 -67.08 16.72 -3.63
N GLN A 13 -67.85 16.68 -2.54
CA GLN A 13 -67.41 16.39 -1.17
C GLN A 13 -67.80 14.98 -0.71
N ASN A 14 -67.11 14.51 0.34
CA ASN A 14 -67.50 13.53 1.38
C ASN A 14 -68.98 13.06 1.39
N SER A 15 -69.28 11.81 1.75
CA SER A 15 -69.37 11.40 3.17
C SER A 15 -69.51 9.88 3.41
N GLN A 16 -69.32 9.52 4.68
CA GLN A 16 -69.74 8.34 5.49
C GLN A 16 -71.08 7.69 5.04
N GLU A 17 -71.47 6.44 5.40
CA GLU A 17 -71.15 5.60 6.56
C GLU A 17 -71.65 4.13 6.40
N GLN A 18 -71.36 3.27 7.40
CA GLN A 18 -72.10 2.06 7.84
C GLN A 18 -71.91 0.67 7.17
N GLU A 19 -71.98 -0.32 8.08
CA GLU A 19 -71.79 -1.79 7.97
C GLU A 19 -73.14 -2.52 7.73
N PRO A 20 -73.22 -3.84 7.43
CA PRO A 20 -73.26 -4.82 8.53
C PRO A 20 -72.69 -6.26 8.26
N TYR A 21 -72.56 -7.00 9.37
CA TYR A 21 -72.43 -8.46 9.59
C TYR A 21 -73.20 -9.38 8.57
N VAL A 22 -72.86 -10.67 8.35
CA VAL A 22 -72.96 -11.83 9.30
C VAL A 22 -72.25 -13.12 8.77
N HIS A 23 -71.53 -13.83 9.67
CA HIS A 23 -71.11 -15.27 9.67
C HIS A 23 -70.22 -15.86 8.53
N LEU A 24 -69.44 -16.93 8.76
CA LEU A 24 -69.43 -17.90 9.87
C LEU A 24 -68.01 -18.37 10.28
N GLN A 25 -67.72 -18.40 11.58
CA GLN A 25 -66.56 -19.04 12.23
C GLN A 25 -67.07 -20.08 13.24
N HIS A 26 -66.39 -21.22 13.40
CA HIS A 26 -66.45 -22.18 14.53
C HIS A 26 -65.24 -23.12 14.40
N LEU A 27 -64.55 -23.68 15.41
CA LEU A 27 -64.49 -23.52 16.89
C LEU A 27 -63.16 -24.23 17.33
N GLN A 28 -62.43 -24.00 18.44
CA GLN A 28 -62.50 -23.09 19.59
C GLN A 28 -61.07 -22.81 20.15
N GLN A 29 -60.99 -22.16 21.32
CA GLN A 29 -59.84 -22.14 22.26
C GLN A 29 -60.27 -22.77 23.61
N GLN A 30 -59.37 -22.71 24.62
CA GLN A 30 -59.58 -22.63 26.10
C GLN A 30 -59.05 -23.84 26.90
N GLN A 31 -58.42 -23.72 28.09
CA GLN A 31 -58.14 -22.55 28.97
C GLN A 31 -57.02 -22.83 30.02
N GLN A 32 -56.44 -21.75 30.58
CA GLN A 32 -55.98 -21.54 31.99
C GLN A 32 -54.78 -22.26 32.66
N GLN A 33 -53.79 -21.41 33.03
CA GLN A 33 -53.23 -21.13 34.39
C GLN A 33 -52.27 -22.09 35.15
N ASN A 34 -51.38 -21.42 35.92
CA ASN A 34 -50.26 -21.83 36.80
C ASN A 34 -50.77 -22.22 38.24
N PRO A 35 -49.96 -22.60 39.27
CA PRO A 35 -48.49 -22.77 39.39
C PRO A 35 -47.96 -24.00 40.23
N GLN A 36 -46.63 -24.04 40.45
CA GLN A 36 -45.80 -24.75 41.48
C GLN A 36 -46.44 -25.61 42.60
N THR A 37 -45.87 -26.81 42.90
CA THR A 37 -45.05 -27.11 44.13
C THR A 37 -44.67 -28.61 44.38
N VAL A 38 -43.41 -28.82 44.81
CA VAL A 38 -42.93 -29.72 45.93
C VAL A 38 -42.83 -31.28 45.82
N GLN A 39 -41.77 -31.79 46.48
CA GLN A 39 -41.40 -33.17 46.90
C GLN A 39 -40.98 -34.19 45.82
N GLN A 40 -39.73 -34.73 45.79
CA GLN A 40 -38.93 -35.49 46.79
C GLN A 40 -39.45 -36.91 47.09
N LEU A 41 -38.56 -37.90 46.87
CA LEU A 41 -38.34 -39.22 47.54
C LEU A 41 -37.64 -40.12 46.48
N SER A 42 -36.32 -40.27 46.40
CA SER A 42 -35.31 -40.82 47.32
C SER A 42 -35.26 -42.36 47.45
N GLN A 43 -34.18 -42.95 46.93
CA GLN A 43 -33.51 -44.21 47.36
C GLN A 43 -34.30 -45.52 47.13
N ILE A 44 -33.68 -46.62 46.69
CA ILE A 44 -32.76 -47.55 47.41
C ILE A 44 -31.89 -48.25 46.32
N THR A 45 -30.57 -48.03 46.19
CA THR A 45 -29.42 -48.66 46.91
C THR A 45 -29.47 -50.20 46.93
N VAL A 46 -28.49 -50.96 46.41
CA VAL A 46 -27.37 -51.54 47.20
C VAL A 46 -26.36 -52.29 46.30
N ASN A 47 -25.07 -52.01 46.54
CA ASN A 47 -23.80 -52.77 46.38
C ASN A 47 -23.56 -53.79 45.24
N ARG A 48 -22.41 -53.84 44.53
CA ARG A 48 -20.93 -53.78 44.82
C ARG A 48 -20.26 -55.17 44.96
N THR A 49 -18.97 -55.20 44.59
CA THR A 49 -17.94 -56.29 44.71
C THR A 49 -17.93 -57.38 43.63
N SER A 50 -16.82 -58.08 43.32
CA SER A 50 -15.38 -57.73 43.12
C SER A 50 -14.58 -58.99 42.74
N LYS A 51 -13.41 -58.86 42.06
CA LYS A 51 -12.38 -59.93 41.82
C LYS A 51 -12.81 -61.05 40.83
N SER A 52 -11.94 -61.79 40.13
CA SER A 52 -10.50 -61.67 39.77
C SER A 52 -10.13 -62.84 38.84
N ALA A 53 -9.19 -62.67 37.90
CA ALA A 53 -8.13 -63.66 37.55
C ALA A 53 -7.48 -63.32 36.19
N SER A 54 -6.19 -63.64 36.07
CA SER A 54 -5.32 -63.34 34.92
C SER A 54 -4.95 -64.59 34.12
N VAL A 55 -4.92 -64.49 32.79
CA VAL A 55 -4.09 -65.33 31.91
C VAL A 55 -3.60 -64.48 30.73
N THR A 56 -2.30 -64.53 30.43
CA THR A 56 -1.69 -64.05 29.17
C THR A 56 -1.08 -65.26 28.43
N PRO A 57 -0.96 -65.22 27.09
CA PRO A 57 0.32 -64.76 26.53
C PRO A 57 0.26 -64.02 25.16
N THR A 58 1.34 -63.25 24.92
CA THR A 58 1.95 -62.89 23.61
C THR A 58 1.16 -62.14 22.53
N GLY A 59 1.58 -60.88 22.27
CA GLY A 59 1.26 -60.06 21.09
C GLY A 59 2.11 -58.77 21.11
N ILE A 60 2.51 -58.22 19.96
CA ILE A 60 3.60 -57.22 19.86
C ILE A 60 3.11 -55.82 19.44
N ARG A 61 3.64 -54.79 20.12
CA ARG A 61 3.66 -53.34 19.78
C ARG A 61 2.32 -52.60 19.61
N GLU A 62 2.05 -51.71 20.57
CA GLU A 62 1.63 -50.32 20.31
C GLU A 62 1.87 -49.46 21.58
N ASN A 63 2.74 -48.45 21.51
CA ASN A 63 2.99 -47.54 22.64
C ASN A 63 1.96 -46.40 22.62
N VAL A 64 0.72 -46.72 22.99
CA VAL A 64 -0.31 -45.71 23.31
C VAL A 64 -0.03 -45.17 24.71
N MET A 65 0.47 -43.94 24.79
CA MET A 65 0.67 -43.24 26.07
C MET A 65 -0.68 -42.63 26.48
N LEU A 66 -1.36 -43.25 27.46
CA LEU A 66 -2.57 -42.70 28.06
C LEU A 66 -2.25 -41.45 28.89
N PRO A 67 -3.15 -40.45 28.98
CA PRO A 67 -2.90 -39.24 29.76
C PRO A 67 -2.73 -39.55 31.25
N SER A 68 -1.79 -38.85 31.89
CA SER A 68 -1.68 -38.86 33.35
C SER A 68 -2.89 -38.15 33.98
N ALA A 69 -3.21 -38.51 35.23
CA ALA A 69 -4.44 -38.07 35.88
C ALA A 69 -4.37 -36.65 36.51
N ASP A 70 -3.24 -35.94 36.41
CA ASP A 70 -3.04 -34.64 37.06
C ASP A 70 -1.89 -33.84 36.39
N PRO A 71 -2.13 -33.13 35.27
CA PRO A 71 -1.08 -32.45 34.50
C PRO A 71 -0.44 -31.27 35.25
N GLU A 72 -1.12 -30.68 36.23
CA GLU A 72 -0.53 -29.62 37.07
C GLU A 72 0.58 -30.17 37.97
N LYS A 73 0.43 -31.40 38.50
CA LYS A 73 1.51 -32.07 39.25
C LYS A 73 2.70 -32.42 38.37
N GLU A 74 2.51 -32.89 37.14
CA GLU A 74 3.64 -33.17 36.24
C GLU A 74 4.37 -31.88 35.82
N ALA A 75 3.63 -30.80 35.57
CA ALA A 75 4.22 -29.48 35.34
C ALA A 75 5.00 -28.96 36.56
N GLN A 76 4.47 -29.15 37.77
CA GLN A 76 5.15 -28.74 39.01
C GLN A 76 6.37 -29.61 39.34
N ILE A 77 6.33 -30.92 39.09
CA ILE A 77 7.48 -31.82 39.21
C ILE A 77 8.56 -31.45 38.19
N LEU A 78 8.20 -31.15 36.93
CA LEU A 78 9.15 -30.69 35.91
C LEU A 78 9.75 -29.32 36.28
N TYR A 79 8.95 -28.41 36.84
CA TYR A 79 9.42 -27.13 37.35
C TYR A 79 10.41 -27.32 38.52
N GLU A 80 10.07 -28.08 39.55
CA GLU A 80 10.98 -28.38 40.67
C GLU A 80 12.26 -29.09 40.23
N LYS A 81 12.17 -30.01 39.26
CA LYS A 81 13.32 -30.71 38.70
C LYS A 81 14.26 -29.78 37.92
N SER A 82 13.69 -28.84 37.15
CA SER A 82 14.47 -27.77 36.50
C SER A 82 15.13 -26.81 37.52
N LEU A 83 14.46 -26.56 38.65
CA LEU A 83 15.02 -25.78 39.76
C LEU A 83 16.21 -26.51 40.39
N GLN A 84 16.10 -27.82 40.62
CA GLN A 84 17.18 -28.64 41.17
C GLN A 84 18.37 -28.77 40.22
N GLU A 85 18.15 -28.96 38.91
CA GLU A 85 19.24 -28.95 37.92
C GLU A 85 19.94 -27.59 37.84
N TYR A 86 19.24 -26.47 38.09
CA TYR A 86 19.84 -25.14 38.15
C TYR A 86 20.62 -24.89 39.46
N HIS A 87 20.12 -25.38 40.61
CA HIS A 87 20.81 -25.26 41.91
C HIS A 87 21.98 -26.25 42.10
N GLY A 88 22.01 -27.36 41.34
CA GLY A 88 23.05 -28.40 41.44
C GLY A 88 24.46 -28.01 40.96
N SER A 89 24.67 -26.79 40.45
CA SER A 89 25.94 -26.33 39.88
C SER A 89 26.76 -25.39 40.76
N GLN A 90 26.41 -25.22 42.04
CA GLN A 90 27.15 -24.39 43.00
C GLN A 90 27.58 -25.17 44.26
N LEU A 91 28.77 -25.80 44.23
CA LEU A 91 29.70 -25.89 45.38
C LEU A 91 31.05 -26.53 44.98
N SER A 92 32.14 -25.99 45.55
CA SER A 92 33.56 -26.35 45.35
C SER A 92 34.08 -26.29 43.89
N THR A 93 34.96 -25.38 43.51
CA THR A 93 36.29 -25.14 44.10
C THR A 93 36.72 -23.67 44.07
N ALA A 94 37.25 -23.18 45.18
CA ALA A 94 37.95 -21.90 45.23
C ALA A 94 39.47 -22.12 45.04
N SER A 95 40.05 -21.56 43.99
CA SER A 95 41.50 -21.38 43.86
C SER A 95 41.82 -20.17 42.99
N THR A 96 42.02 -19.02 43.66
CA THR A 96 43.02 -17.98 43.36
C THR A 96 43.59 -17.87 41.93
N ALA A 97 43.29 -16.76 41.24
CA ALA A 97 44.31 -15.78 40.84
C ALA A 97 43.66 -14.51 40.22
N THR A 98 44.14 -13.33 40.64
CA THR A 98 44.31 -12.06 39.88
C THR A 98 43.42 -11.82 38.63
N ASP A 99 42.60 -10.76 38.53
CA ASP A 99 42.84 -9.40 39.03
C ASP A 99 41.60 -8.70 39.62
N VAL A 100 41.75 -8.17 40.84
CA VAL A 100 40.89 -7.10 41.37
C VAL A 100 41.73 -5.82 41.44
N ILE A 101 41.69 -5.03 40.37
CA ILE A 101 42.30 -3.70 40.34
C ILE A 101 41.28 -2.70 39.75
N ALA A 102 40.97 -1.66 40.52
CA ALA A 102 40.16 -0.48 40.15
C ALA A 102 38.73 -0.75 39.65
N GLY A 103 37.76 -0.70 40.58
CA GLY A 103 36.33 -0.83 40.29
C GLY A 103 35.76 0.23 39.33
N LYS A 104 35.67 -0.12 38.05
CA LYS A 104 34.73 0.44 37.08
C LYS A 104 33.95 -0.73 36.47
N ARG A 105 32.62 -0.79 36.68
CA ARG A 105 31.76 -1.67 35.88
C ARG A 105 31.91 -1.27 34.42
N THR A 106 32.48 -2.13 33.59
CA THR A 106 32.58 -1.88 32.15
C THR A 106 31.32 -2.39 31.46
N LEU A 107 30.92 -1.75 30.36
CA LEU A 107 29.81 -2.20 29.52
C LEU A 107 29.95 -3.70 29.17
N HIS A 108 31.18 -4.13 28.85
CA HIS A 108 31.52 -5.52 28.57
C HIS A 108 31.12 -6.48 29.70
N SER A 109 31.48 -6.17 30.96
CA SER A 109 31.14 -7.01 32.12
C SER A 109 29.64 -7.15 32.41
N ILE A 110 28.83 -6.17 31.97
CA ILE A 110 27.36 -6.23 32.09
C ILE A 110 26.78 -7.04 30.92
N CYS A 111 27.26 -6.79 29.70
CA CYS A 111 26.77 -7.41 28.48
C CYS A 111 27.16 -8.89 28.30
N GLU A 112 28.30 -9.34 28.83
CA GLU A 112 28.85 -10.69 28.63
C GLU A 112 27.84 -11.81 28.97
N ARG A 113 27.16 -11.69 30.11
CA ARG A 113 26.12 -12.63 30.57
C ARG A 113 24.90 -12.70 29.63
N TRP A 114 24.62 -11.61 28.91
CA TRP A 114 23.50 -11.53 27.97
C TRP A 114 23.89 -12.02 26.57
N LEU A 115 25.14 -11.78 26.16
CA LEU A 115 25.70 -12.32 24.94
C LEU A 115 25.73 -13.86 24.95
N GLN A 116 26.09 -14.46 26.10
CA GLN A 116 25.99 -15.91 26.34
C GLN A 116 24.55 -16.45 26.24
N LYS A 117 23.54 -15.57 26.41
CA LYS A 117 22.11 -15.89 26.25
C LYS A 117 21.57 -15.52 24.86
N HIS A 118 22.45 -15.28 23.89
CA HIS A 118 22.14 -14.88 22.50
C HIS A 118 21.50 -13.49 22.37
N CYS A 119 21.45 -12.68 23.44
CA CYS A 119 20.97 -11.31 23.39
C CYS A 119 22.08 -10.35 22.92
N HIS A 120 21.69 -9.35 22.13
CA HIS A 120 22.56 -8.28 21.66
C HIS A 120 22.51 -7.10 22.64
N CYS A 121 23.70 -6.61 23.03
CA CYS A 121 23.87 -5.60 24.07
C CYS A 121 24.77 -4.48 23.52
N THR A 122 24.26 -3.26 23.47
CA THR A 122 24.91 -2.12 22.79
C THR A 122 24.70 -0.80 23.56
N GLY A 123 25.43 0.25 23.20
CA GLY A 123 25.31 1.59 23.78
C GLY A 123 26.41 1.93 24.76
N SER A 124 26.06 2.61 25.86
CA SER A 124 26.99 3.05 26.92
C SER A 124 26.46 2.66 28.30
N LEU A 125 27.20 2.97 29.37
CA LEU A 125 26.73 2.80 30.75
C LEU A 125 25.57 3.75 31.11
N GLU A 126 25.37 4.81 30.32
CA GLU A 126 24.28 5.79 30.52
C GLU A 126 23.06 5.48 29.65
N VAL A 127 23.26 4.89 28.47
CA VAL A 127 22.21 4.47 27.55
C VAL A 127 22.49 3.05 27.09
N LEU A 128 22.17 2.09 27.97
CA LEU A 128 22.30 0.66 27.68
C LEU A 128 21.08 0.17 26.89
N ARG A 129 21.33 -0.46 25.74
CA ARG A 129 20.31 -1.08 24.89
C ARG A 129 20.50 -2.60 24.87
N LEU A 130 19.44 -3.33 25.22
CA LEU A 130 19.43 -4.79 25.28
C LEU A 130 18.31 -5.33 24.37
N SER A 131 18.67 -6.09 23.34
CA SER A 131 17.72 -6.81 22.48
C SER A 131 17.91 -8.31 22.60
N CYS A 132 16.84 -9.01 22.98
CA CYS A 132 16.75 -10.46 23.09
C CYS A 132 15.73 -11.02 22.09
N ARG A 133 15.68 -10.46 20.88
CA ARG A 133 14.67 -10.77 19.86
C ARG A 133 14.88 -12.16 19.24
N GLY A 134 13.81 -12.94 19.08
CA GLY A 134 13.86 -14.21 18.34
C GLY A 134 14.45 -15.42 19.09
N ILE A 135 14.64 -15.32 20.42
CA ILE A 135 15.38 -16.33 21.20
C ILE A 135 14.45 -17.42 21.77
N GLY A 136 13.13 -17.20 21.78
CA GLY A 136 12.15 -18.14 22.33
C GLY A 136 11.93 -18.00 23.83
N ILE A 137 12.14 -16.80 24.38
CA ILE A 137 11.95 -16.51 25.81
C ILE A 137 10.47 -16.69 26.20
N LEU A 138 10.23 -17.40 27.31
CA LEU A 138 8.87 -17.74 27.81
C LEU A 138 8.35 -16.81 28.91
N ALA A 139 9.24 -16.16 29.66
CA ALA A 139 8.91 -15.22 30.74
C ALA A 139 9.96 -14.09 30.82
N VAL A 140 9.59 -12.94 31.37
CA VAL A 140 10.49 -11.77 31.49
C VAL A 140 11.71 -12.13 32.35
N PRO A 141 12.95 -11.87 31.89
CA PRO A 141 14.15 -12.23 32.66
C PRO A 141 14.28 -11.51 34.01
N VAL A 142 14.37 -12.27 35.11
CA VAL A 142 14.43 -11.73 36.49
C VAL A 142 15.71 -10.95 36.85
N ASN A 143 16.76 -11.00 36.03
CA ASN A 143 18.09 -10.44 36.32
C ASN A 143 18.48 -9.28 35.37
N LEU A 144 17.52 -8.49 34.88
CA LEU A 144 17.76 -7.35 34.00
C LEU A 144 18.69 -6.30 34.66
N PRO A 145 19.67 -5.72 33.93
CA PRO A 145 20.51 -4.66 34.47
C PRO A 145 19.72 -3.37 34.73
N ASN A 146 19.98 -2.72 35.86
CA ASN A 146 19.33 -1.47 36.26
C ASN A 146 19.68 -0.29 35.31
N GLU A 147 20.78 -0.42 34.58
CA GLU A 147 21.29 0.54 33.60
C GLU A 147 20.53 0.52 32.26
N VAL A 148 19.66 -0.48 31.98
CA VAL A 148 18.95 -0.60 30.70
C VAL A 148 17.95 0.55 30.50
N VAL A 149 18.07 1.21 29.35
CA VAL A 149 17.21 2.31 28.88
C VAL A 149 16.30 1.84 27.74
N VAL A 150 16.78 0.94 26.88
CA VAL A 150 16.01 0.33 25.78
C VAL A 150 16.02 -1.18 25.93
N LEU A 151 14.84 -1.79 26.05
CA LEU A 151 14.68 -3.24 26.15
C LEU A 151 13.78 -3.76 25.03
N ASP A 152 14.32 -4.63 24.19
CA ASP A 152 13.59 -5.33 23.13
C ASP A 152 13.52 -6.83 23.43
N LEU A 153 12.30 -7.31 23.71
CA LEU A 153 11.96 -8.71 23.89
C LEU A 153 10.99 -9.19 22.79
N GLY A 154 10.97 -8.52 21.64
CA GLY A 154 10.05 -8.85 20.56
C GLY A 154 10.30 -10.22 19.92
N ASN A 155 9.33 -10.75 19.17
CA ASN A 155 9.41 -12.04 18.47
C ASN A 155 9.88 -13.17 19.40
N ASN A 156 9.22 -13.33 20.54
CA ASN A 156 9.49 -14.38 21.53
C ASN A 156 8.17 -15.13 21.84
N ASN A 157 8.17 -16.00 22.85
CA ASN A 157 7.00 -16.77 23.24
C ASN A 157 6.56 -16.42 24.67
N LEU A 158 6.59 -15.14 25.02
CA LEU A 158 6.07 -14.63 26.30
C LEU A 158 4.55 -14.85 26.34
N THR A 159 4.07 -15.62 27.32
CA THR A 159 2.64 -15.97 27.44
C THR A 159 1.90 -15.17 28.51
N LYS A 160 2.62 -14.64 29.50
CA LYS A 160 2.08 -13.87 30.63
C LYS A 160 3.01 -12.72 31.00
N LEU A 161 2.45 -11.63 31.48
CA LEU A 161 3.18 -10.58 32.20
C LEU A 161 2.67 -10.51 33.64
N GLU A 162 3.55 -10.81 34.59
CA GLU A 162 3.23 -10.82 36.03
C GLU A 162 3.47 -9.44 36.65
N ALA A 163 2.89 -9.19 37.83
CA ALA A 163 3.07 -7.93 38.56
C ALA A 163 4.56 -7.61 38.75
N ASN A 164 4.96 -6.36 38.52
CA ASN A 164 6.33 -5.87 38.69
C ASN A 164 7.39 -6.55 37.79
N SER A 165 7.00 -7.17 36.67
CA SER A 165 7.91 -7.89 35.73
C SER A 165 9.18 -7.12 35.34
N PHE A 166 9.13 -5.79 35.31
CA PHE A 166 10.25 -4.93 34.88
C PHE A 166 10.87 -4.09 36.01
N PHE A 167 10.56 -4.38 37.28
CA PHE A 167 10.97 -3.57 38.44
C PHE A 167 12.50 -3.39 38.59
N MET A 168 13.29 -4.35 38.13
CA MET A 168 14.77 -4.26 38.13
C MET A 168 15.32 -3.23 37.15
N ALA A 169 14.53 -2.77 36.17
CA ALA A 169 14.94 -1.83 35.13
C ALA A 169 14.18 -0.47 35.19
N PRO A 170 14.31 0.31 36.30
CA PRO A 170 13.56 1.55 36.50
C PRO A 170 13.99 2.70 35.57
N ASN A 171 15.06 2.52 34.79
CA ASN A 171 15.56 3.51 33.84
C ASN A 171 15.04 3.32 32.41
N LEU A 172 14.17 2.34 32.16
CA LEU A 172 13.60 2.12 30.83
C LEU A 172 12.85 3.35 30.31
N GLU A 173 13.24 3.78 29.12
CA GLU A 173 12.54 4.77 28.29
C GLU A 173 11.81 4.11 27.11
N GLU A 174 12.24 2.92 26.69
CA GLU A 174 11.65 2.17 25.58
C GLU A 174 11.57 0.67 25.88
N LEU A 175 10.38 0.10 25.69
CA LEU A 175 10.09 -1.32 25.90
C LEU A 175 9.32 -1.89 24.70
N THR A 176 9.90 -2.89 24.04
CA THR A 176 9.31 -3.61 22.91
C THR A 176 8.99 -5.04 23.32
N LEU A 177 7.71 -5.39 23.29
CA LEU A 177 7.17 -6.73 23.58
C LEU A 177 6.44 -7.33 22.38
N SER A 178 6.59 -6.71 21.20
CA SER A 178 5.97 -7.07 19.92
C SER A 178 6.05 -8.55 19.58
N ASP A 179 5.05 -9.08 18.86
CA ASP A 179 5.12 -10.42 18.25
C ASP A 179 5.38 -11.52 19.30
N ASN A 180 4.65 -11.45 20.42
CA ASN A 180 4.63 -12.45 21.49
C ASN A 180 3.21 -13.08 21.58
N SER A 181 2.96 -13.98 22.54
CA SER A 181 1.65 -14.63 22.72
C SER A 181 1.05 -14.31 24.09
N ILE A 182 0.99 -13.02 24.45
CA ILE A 182 0.62 -12.56 25.80
C ILE A 182 -0.90 -12.71 26.00
N ILE A 183 -1.30 -13.79 26.68
CA ILE A 183 -2.71 -14.10 26.96
C ILE A 183 -3.19 -13.36 28.21
N ASN A 184 -2.35 -13.33 29.27
CA ASN A 184 -2.66 -12.70 30.54
C ASN A 184 -1.66 -11.58 30.86
N MET A 185 -2.17 -10.42 31.27
CA MET A 185 -1.38 -9.28 31.74
C MET A 185 -1.89 -8.89 33.12
N ASP A 186 -1.00 -8.78 34.10
CA ASP A 186 -1.34 -8.22 35.42
C ASP A 186 -1.47 -6.68 35.31
N PRO A 187 -2.44 -6.03 35.98
CA PRO A 187 -2.57 -4.57 36.00
C PRO A 187 -1.28 -3.83 36.41
N ASN A 188 -0.45 -4.45 37.26
CA ASN A 188 0.81 -3.90 37.76
C ASN A 188 2.04 -4.41 37.01
N ALA A 189 1.88 -5.02 35.82
CA ALA A 189 3.00 -5.56 35.04
C ALA A 189 4.09 -4.51 34.73
N PHE A 190 3.69 -3.27 34.45
CA PHE A 190 4.57 -2.14 34.13
C PHE A 190 4.83 -1.19 35.31
N TYR A 191 4.46 -1.59 36.54
CA TYR A 191 4.65 -0.78 37.73
C TYR A 191 6.14 -0.45 37.95
N GLY A 192 6.42 0.79 38.35
CA GLY A 192 7.78 1.31 38.55
C GLY A 192 8.45 1.91 37.31
N LEU A 193 7.91 1.72 36.09
CA LEU A 193 8.51 2.25 34.85
C LEU A 193 8.18 3.74 34.60
N ALA A 194 8.43 4.59 35.59
CA ALA A 194 8.06 6.01 35.58
C ALA A 194 8.76 6.86 34.50
N LYS A 195 9.84 6.35 33.88
CA LYS A 195 10.57 7.01 32.77
C LYS A 195 10.15 6.56 31.37
N LEU A 196 9.28 5.56 31.26
CA LEU A 196 8.94 4.94 29.98
C LEU A 196 8.25 5.94 29.03
N LYS A 197 8.79 6.12 27.83
CA LYS A 197 8.31 7.01 26.77
C LYS A 197 7.65 6.24 25.63
N ARG A 198 8.18 5.06 25.27
CA ARG A 198 7.67 4.20 24.21
C ARG A 198 7.38 2.80 24.73
N LEU A 199 6.16 2.30 24.45
CA LEU A 199 5.75 0.92 24.74
C LEU A 199 5.11 0.31 23.50
N SER A 200 5.65 -0.84 23.05
CA SER A 200 5.07 -1.63 21.96
C SER A 200 4.60 -3.00 22.43
N LEU A 201 3.31 -3.25 22.23
CA LEU A 201 2.57 -4.47 22.54
C LEU A 201 1.82 -4.97 21.29
N GLN A 202 2.39 -4.74 20.10
CA GLN A 202 1.77 -5.16 18.84
C GLN A 202 1.79 -6.69 18.68
N ASN A 203 0.83 -7.23 17.91
CA ASN A 203 0.79 -8.65 17.54
C ASN A 203 0.92 -9.62 18.74
N CYS A 204 0.39 -9.24 19.90
CA CYS A 204 0.51 -10.01 21.16
C CYS A 204 -0.67 -10.96 21.41
N GLY A 205 -1.72 -10.91 20.59
CA GLY A 205 -2.95 -11.70 20.76
C GLY A 205 -3.90 -11.18 21.86
N LEU A 206 -3.69 -9.96 22.36
CA LEU A 206 -4.44 -9.38 23.46
C LEU A 206 -5.92 -9.21 23.10
N LYS A 207 -6.83 -9.84 23.87
CA LYS A 207 -8.30 -9.78 23.66
C LYS A 207 -8.97 -8.64 24.42
N SER A 208 -8.39 -8.29 25.57
CA SER A 208 -8.78 -7.17 26.42
C SER A 208 -7.54 -6.68 27.17
N LEU A 209 -7.63 -5.48 27.74
CA LEU A 209 -6.65 -4.96 28.69
C LEU A 209 -7.31 -4.83 30.06
N PRO A 210 -6.69 -5.31 31.15
CA PRO A 210 -7.17 -5.03 32.49
C PRO A 210 -7.31 -3.51 32.74
N PRO A 211 -8.29 -3.07 33.56
CA PRO A 211 -8.30 -1.70 34.08
C PRO A 211 -6.95 -1.35 34.70
N GLN A 212 -6.53 -0.09 34.57
CA GLN A 212 -5.28 0.43 35.15
C GLN A 212 -3.97 -0.23 34.63
N SER A 213 -3.99 -1.05 33.56
CA SER A 213 -2.80 -1.72 32.99
C SER A 213 -1.58 -0.83 32.72
N PHE A 214 -1.78 0.48 32.49
CA PHE A 214 -0.72 1.45 32.21
C PHE A 214 -0.52 2.48 33.35
N GLN A 215 -0.99 2.16 34.57
CA GLN A 215 -0.85 3.02 35.73
C GLN A 215 0.63 3.26 36.07
N GLY A 216 0.98 4.51 36.34
CA GLY A 216 2.36 4.92 36.66
C GLY A 216 3.22 5.30 35.44
N LEU A 217 2.79 5.04 34.21
CA LEU A 217 3.51 5.39 32.97
C LEU A 217 3.36 6.87 32.59
N ALA A 218 3.66 7.77 33.54
CA ALA A 218 3.40 9.22 33.43
C ALA A 218 4.23 9.97 32.37
N GLN A 219 5.25 9.34 31.78
CA GLN A 219 6.07 9.90 30.70
C GLN A 219 5.78 9.29 29.33
N LEU A 220 4.81 8.39 29.20
CA LEU A 220 4.54 7.66 27.97
C LEU A 220 4.04 8.62 26.88
N THR A 221 4.77 8.70 25.77
CA THR A 221 4.44 9.53 24.60
C THR A 221 3.93 8.71 23.43
N SER A 222 4.32 7.44 23.30
CA SER A 222 3.87 6.54 22.23
C SER A 222 3.48 5.16 22.77
N LEU A 223 2.27 4.72 22.42
CA LEU A 223 1.72 3.41 22.77
C LEU A 223 1.24 2.68 21.50
N GLN A 224 1.77 1.49 21.28
CA GLN A 224 1.42 0.64 20.13
C GLN A 224 0.70 -0.62 20.61
N LEU A 225 -0.56 -0.78 20.19
CA LEU A 225 -1.46 -1.89 20.50
C LEU A 225 -2.05 -2.52 19.22
N ASN A 226 -1.42 -2.26 18.08
CA ASN A 226 -1.88 -2.73 16.76
C ASN A 226 -1.73 -4.25 16.57
N GLY A 227 -2.57 -4.85 15.74
CA GLY A 227 -2.53 -6.28 15.41
C GLY A 227 -2.93 -7.21 16.57
N ASN A 228 -3.76 -6.72 17.50
CA ASN A 228 -4.29 -7.52 18.60
C ASN A 228 -5.77 -7.91 18.32
N ALA A 229 -6.42 -8.52 19.30
CA ALA A 229 -7.82 -8.94 19.23
C ALA A 229 -8.73 -8.07 20.11
N LEU A 230 -8.37 -6.80 20.34
CA LEU A 230 -9.08 -5.91 21.25
C LEU A 230 -10.46 -5.53 20.67
N VAL A 231 -11.53 -5.82 21.43
CA VAL A 231 -12.91 -5.50 21.06
C VAL A 231 -13.37 -4.16 21.65
N SER A 232 -12.87 -3.83 22.83
CA SER A 232 -13.15 -2.59 23.57
C SER A 232 -11.95 -2.20 24.45
N LEU A 233 -11.96 -0.95 24.91
CA LEU A 233 -11.04 -0.45 25.94
C LEU A 233 -11.85 0.12 27.09
N ASP A 234 -11.44 -0.18 28.32
CA ASP A 234 -12.00 0.43 29.52
C ASP A 234 -11.54 1.90 29.66
N GLY A 235 -12.36 2.74 30.29
CA GLY A 235 -12.06 4.15 30.52
C GLY A 235 -10.79 4.35 31.37
N ASP A 236 -10.60 3.50 32.37
CA ASP A 236 -9.51 3.62 33.34
C ASP A 236 -8.17 3.07 32.81
N CYS A 237 -8.15 2.44 31.63
CA CYS A 237 -6.91 1.93 31.01
C CYS A 237 -5.97 3.06 30.54
N LEU A 238 -6.52 4.10 29.90
CA LEU A 238 -5.73 5.14 29.23
C LEU A 238 -5.82 6.52 29.90
N GLY A 239 -6.82 6.76 30.76
CA GLY A 239 -7.09 8.10 31.32
C GLY A 239 -5.92 8.77 32.05
N HIS A 240 -4.96 7.99 32.57
CA HIS A 240 -3.78 8.50 33.28
C HIS A 240 -2.62 8.93 32.37
N LEU A 241 -2.66 8.63 31.06
CA LEU A 241 -1.55 8.86 30.12
C LEU A 241 -1.52 10.30 29.59
N GLN A 242 -1.35 11.27 30.50
CA GLN A 242 -1.44 12.72 30.25
C GLN A 242 -0.29 13.32 29.40
N LYS A 243 0.62 12.50 28.88
CA LYS A 243 1.69 12.89 27.93
C LYS A 243 1.63 12.12 26.61
N LEU A 244 0.63 11.27 26.40
CA LEU A 244 0.53 10.46 25.20
C LEU A 244 0.27 11.36 23.98
N ARG A 245 1.12 11.23 22.96
CA ARG A 245 1.00 11.92 21.67
C ARG A 245 0.56 10.97 20.56
N THR A 246 1.01 9.71 20.63
CA THR A 246 0.79 8.71 19.58
C THR A 246 0.12 7.46 20.13
N LEU A 247 -1.02 7.06 19.53
CA LEU A 247 -1.74 5.85 19.89
C LEU A 247 -2.10 5.04 18.63
N ARG A 248 -1.52 3.84 18.49
CA ARG A 248 -1.84 2.90 17.40
C ARG A 248 -2.75 1.78 17.90
N LEU A 249 -3.97 1.72 17.37
CA LEU A 249 -4.99 0.67 17.62
C LEU A 249 -5.40 -0.05 16.32
N GLU A 250 -4.63 0.10 15.24
CA GLU A 250 -4.91 -0.53 13.94
C GLU A 250 -4.89 -2.06 14.00
N GLY A 251 -5.75 -2.74 13.24
CA GLY A 251 -5.74 -4.21 13.17
C GLY A 251 -6.25 -4.82 14.47
N ASN A 252 -7.41 -4.35 14.94
CA ASN A 252 -8.12 -4.85 16.12
C ASN A 252 -9.58 -5.16 15.74
N LEU A 253 -10.44 -5.40 16.73
CA LEU A 253 -11.84 -5.78 16.56
C LEU A 253 -12.81 -4.69 17.06
N PHE A 254 -12.39 -3.42 17.05
CA PHE A 254 -13.23 -2.31 17.51
C PHE A 254 -14.41 -2.08 16.55
N TYR A 255 -15.63 -2.32 17.03
CA TYR A 255 -16.88 -2.06 16.31
C TYR A 255 -17.44 -0.64 16.57
N ARG A 256 -16.90 0.06 17.58
CA ARG A 256 -17.14 1.47 17.93
C ARG A 256 -15.85 2.10 18.44
N ILE A 257 -15.76 3.42 18.37
CA ILE A 257 -14.65 4.19 18.94
C ILE A 257 -14.69 4.08 20.48
N PRO A 258 -13.56 3.83 21.17
CA PRO A 258 -13.52 3.72 22.63
C PRO A 258 -13.51 5.08 23.33
N THR A 259 -14.59 5.85 23.16
CA THR A 259 -14.75 7.25 23.60
C THR A 259 -14.31 7.50 25.05
N ASN A 260 -14.73 6.64 25.98
CA ASN A 260 -14.40 6.79 27.41
C ASN A 260 -12.89 6.69 27.67
N ALA A 261 -12.19 5.77 27.00
CA ALA A 261 -10.74 5.61 27.14
C ALA A 261 -9.98 6.78 26.50
N LEU A 262 -10.51 7.37 25.42
CA LEU A 262 -9.90 8.51 24.74
C LEU A 262 -10.14 9.86 25.46
N ALA A 263 -11.15 9.96 26.34
CA ALA A 263 -11.57 11.22 26.95
C ALA A 263 -10.50 11.92 27.80
N GLY A 264 -9.55 11.16 28.35
CA GLY A 264 -8.41 11.70 29.12
C GLY A 264 -7.24 12.22 28.27
N LEU A 265 -7.16 11.85 26.99
CA LEU A 265 -5.95 11.98 26.15
C LEU A 265 -5.85 13.34 25.43
N ARG A 266 -5.84 14.43 26.19
CA ARG A 266 -5.86 15.80 25.63
C ARG A 266 -4.59 16.20 24.88
N THR A 267 -3.48 15.49 25.08
CA THR A 267 -2.18 15.70 24.41
C THR A 267 -2.02 14.89 23.12
N LEU A 268 -3.01 14.06 22.75
CA LEU A 268 -2.89 13.16 21.61
C LEU A 268 -2.83 13.94 20.29
N GLU A 269 -1.81 13.65 19.50
CA GLU A 269 -1.52 14.26 18.20
C GLU A 269 -1.85 13.33 17.03
N ALA A 270 -1.70 12.02 17.21
CA ALA A 270 -1.97 11.03 16.18
C ALA A 270 -2.67 9.78 16.72
N LEU A 271 -3.81 9.42 16.10
CA LEU A 271 -4.67 8.29 16.47
C LEU A 271 -4.92 7.37 15.28
N ASN A 272 -4.53 6.10 15.39
CA ASN A 272 -4.79 5.09 14.36
C ASN A 272 -5.89 4.15 14.81
N LEU A 273 -7.00 4.14 14.09
CA LEU A 273 -8.11 3.21 14.24
C LEU A 273 -8.39 2.46 12.93
N GLY A 274 -7.41 2.42 12.01
CA GLY A 274 -7.52 1.69 10.75
C GLY A 274 -7.67 0.17 10.93
N SER A 275 -8.04 -0.55 9.86
CA SER A 275 -8.14 -2.02 9.85
C SER A 275 -8.93 -2.57 11.05
N ASN A 276 -10.14 -2.04 11.28
CA ASN A 276 -11.04 -2.36 12.39
C ASN A 276 -12.47 -2.62 11.86
N LEU A 277 -13.46 -2.71 12.75
CA LEU A 277 -14.86 -3.05 12.42
C LEU A 277 -15.82 -1.85 12.61
N LEU A 278 -15.32 -0.61 12.56
CA LEU A 278 -16.13 0.59 12.77
C LEU A 278 -17.16 0.76 11.64
N THR A 279 -18.43 1.01 12.00
CA THR A 279 -19.56 1.08 11.05
C THR A 279 -20.21 2.46 10.94
N ILE A 280 -20.29 3.20 12.04
CA ILE A 280 -20.87 4.55 12.13
C ILE A 280 -20.03 5.37 13.11
N ILE A 281 -19.83 6.66 12.81
CA ILE A 281 -19.23 7.63 13.74
C ILE A 281 -20.26 8.69 14.10
N ASN A 282 -20.49 8.87 15.40
CA ASN A 282 -21.50 9.76 15.99
C ASN A 282 -20.88 11.03 16.58
N ASP A 283 -21.72 12.01 16.89
CA ASP A 283 -21.33 13.38 17.26
C ASP A 283 -20.46 13.53 18.52
N GLU A 284 -20.48 12.53 19.40
CA GLU A 284 -19.72 12.50 20.66
C GLU A 284 -18.70 11.34 20.72
N ASP A 285 -18.56 10.54 19.65
CA ASP A 285 -17.66 9.38 19.66
C ASP A 285 -16.19 9.81 19.80
N PHE A 286 -15.83 10.98 19.27
CA PHE A 286 -14.54 11.63 19.48
C PHE A 286 -14.65 12.73 20.56
N PRO A 287 -14.01 12.56 21.73
CA PRO A 287 -13.98 13.59 22.76
C PRO A 287 -13.15 14.81 22.32
N ARG A 288 -13.12 15.85 23.15
CA ARG A 288 -12.37 17.09 22.87
C ARG A 288 -10.85 16.85 22.87
N MET A 289 -10.30 16.56 21.69
CA MET A 289 -8.87 16.35 21.43
C MET A 289 -8.32 17.55 20.62
N PRO A 290 -7.96 18.67 21.29
CA PRO A 290 -7.62 19.91 20.61
C PRO A 290 -6.26 19.87 19.88
N ASN A 291 -5.42 18.89 20.20
CA ASN A 291 -4.08 18.71 19.63
C ASN A 291 -4.03 17.61 18.54
N LEU A 292 -5.14 16.94 18.23
CA LEU A 292 -5.13 15.85 17.26
C LEU A 292 -4.89 16.39 15.85
N ILE A 293 -3.75 16.05 15.27
CA ILE A 293 -3.27 16.44 13.94
C ILE A 293 -3.60 15.37 12.90
N VAL A 294 -3.47 14.08 13.28
CA VAL A 294 -3.62 12.92 12.38
C VAL A 294 -4.69 11.96 12.91
N LEU A 295 -5.67 11.64 12.07
CA LEU A 295 -6.69 10.63 12.35
C LEU A 295 -6.79 9.65 11.18
N LEU A 296 -6.37 8.41 11.40
CA LEU A 296 -6.43 7.35 10.39
C LEU A 296 -7.56 6.35 10.73
N LEU A 297 -8.48 6.17 9.79
CA LEU A 297 -9.69 5.35 9.90
C LEU A 297 -9.85 4.39 8.69
N LYS A 298 -8.79 4.20 7.91
CA LYS A 298 -8.76 3.34 6.72
C LYS A 298 -9.23 1.90 6.99
N ARG A 299 -9.73 1.19 5.98
CA ARG A 299 -10.07 -0.25 6.09
C ARG A 299 -11.00 -0.55 7.26
N ASN A 300 -12.07 0.23 7.37
CA ASN A 300 -13.17 -0.01 8.28
C ASN A 300 -14.44 -0.30 7.45
N GLN A 301 -15.60 -0.30 8.08
CA GLN A 301 -16.90 -0.50 7.44
C GLN A 301 -17.77 0.75 7.56
N ILE A 302 -17.15 1.94 7.65
CA ILE A 302 -17.83 3.19 7.99
C ILE A 302 -18.79 3.55 6.86
N MET A 303 -20.09 3.54 7.15
CA MET A 303 -21.15 3.92 6.20
C MET A 303 -21.51 5.41 6.30
N LYS A 304 -21.44 5.97 7.52
CA LYS A 304 -21.82 7.35 7.81
C LYS A 304 -20.95 7.94 8.94
N ILE A 305 -20.56 9.19 8.75
CA ILE A 305 -19.97 10.05 9.78
C ILE A 305 -20.97 11.19 10.03
N SER A 306 -21.29 11.42 11.30
CA SER A 306 -22.29 12.41 11.71
C SER A 306 -21.72 13.84 11.69
N ALA A 307 -22.56 14.85 11.47
CA ALA A 307 -22.12 16.22 11.18
C ALA A 307 -21.34 16.88 12.34
N GLY A 308 -21.57 16.45 13.58
CA GLY A 308 -20.83 16.90 14.75
C GLY A 308 -19.62 16.03 15.12
N ALA A 309 -19.45 14.84 14.52
CA ALA A 309 -18.43 13.86 14.94
C ALA A 309 -17.00 14.41 14.94
N LEU A 310 -16.68 15.28 13.97
CA LEU A 310 -15.35 15.87 13.82
C LEU A 310 -15.27 17.31 14.38
N LYS A 311 -16.37 17.87 14.92
CA LYS A 311 -16.48 19.29 15.32
C LYS A 311 -15.41 19.74 16.33
N ASN A 312 -14.94 18.79 17.15
CA ASN A 312 -14.02 19.02 18.26
C ASN A 312 -12.53 18.89 17.86
N LEU A 313 -12.22 18.46 16.63
CA LEU A 313 -10.87 18.13 16.16
C LEU A 313 -10.21 19.34 15.47
N THR A 314 -10.10 20.45 16.18
CA THR A 314 -9.76 21.77 15.60
C THR A 314 -8.36 21.90 15.03
N ALA A 315 -7.42 21.03 15.42
CA ALA A 315 -6.04 21.00 14.90
C ALA A 315 -5.81 19.95 13.80
N LEU A 316 -6.87 19.23 13.36
CA LEU A 316 -6.72 18.11 12.43
C LEU A 316 -6.20 18.60 11.07
N LYS A 317 -5.03 18.09 10.67
CA LYS A 317 -4.39 18.38 9.37
C LYS A 317 -4.57 17.21 8.40
N VAL A 318 -4.56 15.97 8.88
CA VAL A 318 -4.59 14.75 8.05
C VAL A 318 -5.76 13.86 8.48
N LEU A 319 -6.61 13.48 7.52
CA LEU A 319 -7.74 12.57 7.70
C LEU A 319 -7.73 11.50 6.60
N GLU A 320 -7.56 10.24 7.00
CA GLU A 320 -7.57 9.08 6.08
C GLU A 320 -8.83 8.23 6.34
N LEU A 321 -9.70 8.12 5.33
CA LEU A 321 -10.98 7.41 5.34
C LEU A 321 -11.06 6.29 4.28
N ASP A 322 -9.90 5.89 3.75
CA ASP A 322 -9.74 4.94 2.65
C ASP A 322 -10.36 3.56 2.93
N ASP A 323 -10.72 2.82 1.89
CA ASP A 323 -11.29 1.46 1.99
C ASP A 323 -12.47 1.38 3.00
N ASN A 324 -13.51 2.21 2.80
CA ASN A 324 -14.70 2.28 3.65
C ASN A 324 -16.00 2.24 2.81
N LEU A 325 -17.17 2.44 3.44
CA LEU A 325 -18.49 2.35 2.81
C LEU A 325 -19.20 3.72 2.72
N ILE A 326 -18.46 4.83 2.84
CA ILE A 326 -19.00 6.18 2.98
C ILE A 326 -19.68 6.60 1.68
N SER A 327 -20.96 6.97 1.77
CA SER A 327 -21.79 7.32 0.60
C SER A 327 -21.90 8.83 0.33
N SER A 328 -21.55 9.68 1.30
CA SER A 328 -21.52 11.14 1.19
C SER A 328 -20.47 11.73 2.13
N LEU A 329 -19.89 12.88 1.78
CA LEU A 329 -18.99 13.61 2.68
C LEU A 329 -19.73 14.07 3.96
N PRO A 330 -19.08 14.11 5.13
CA PRO A 330 -19.72 14.60 6.35
C PRO A 330 -19.84 16.13 6.34
N GLU A 331 -21.03 16.66 6.58
CA GLU A 331 -21.32 18.11 6.55
C GLU A 331 -20.40 18.97 7.45
N GLY A 332 -19.90 18.39 8.54
CA GLY A 332 -18.96 19.04 9.46
C GLY A 332 -17.53 19.20 8.95
N LEU A 333 -17.16 18.54 7.85
CA LEU A 333 -15.80 18.54 7.28
C LEU A 333 -15.33 19.95 6.89
N SER A 334 -16.24 20.76 6.36
CA SER A 334 -16.05 22.16 5.99
C SER A 334 -15.58 23.06 7.15
N LYS A 335 -15.86 22.67 8.41
CA LYS A 335 -15.49 23.41 9.62
C LYS A 335 -14.03 23.17 10.05
N LEU A 336 -13.36 22.16 9.49
CA LEU A 336 -11.97 21.81 9.81
C LEU A 336 -11.00 22.75 9.06
N SER A 337 -10.86 23.98 9.56
CA SER A 337 -10.07 25.05 8.94
C SER A 337 -8.55 24.80 8.86
N GLN A 338 -8.05 23.76 9.55
CA GLN A 338 -6.66 23.31 9.50
C GLN A 338 -6.46 22.06 8.63
N LEU A 339 -7.52 21.45 8.09
CA LEU A 339 -7.42 20.23 7.30
C LEU A 339 -6.66 20.51 6.00
N GLN A 340 -5.57 19.77 5.79
CA GLN A 340 -4.64 19.92 4.67
C GLN A 340 -4.69 18.70 3.76
N GLU A 341 -4.87 17.51 4.33
CA GLU A 341 -4.84 16.25 3.59
C GLU A 341 -6.10 15.44 3.90
N LEU A 342 -6.83 15.11 2.85
CA LEU A 342 -8.00 14.24 2.92
C LEU A 342 -7.85 13.13 1.88
N SER A 343 -7.79 11.90 2.39
CA SER A 343 -7.88 10.68 1.59
C SER A 343 -9.20 10.00 1.91
N ILE A 344 -9.98 9.69 0.88
CA ILE A 344 -11.24 8.95 0.98
C ILE A 344 -11.38 7.97 -0.20
N THR A 345 -10.30 7.23 -0.45
CA THR A 345 -10.21 6.31 -1.58
C THR A 345 -11.08 5.07 -1.38
N SER A 346 -11.43 4.37 -2.47
CA SER A 346 -12.18 3.09 -2.41
C SER A 346 -13.48 3.16 -1.58
N ASN A 347 -14.23 4.25 -1.72
CA ASN A 347 -15.48 4.50 -0.98
C ASN A 347 -16.70 4.47 -1.92
N ARG A 348 -17.87 4.90 -1.43
CA ARG A 348 -19.15 4.87 -2.16
C ARG A 348 -19.68 6.27 -2.52
N LEU A 349 -18.81 7.29 -2.55
CA LEU A 349 -19.19 8.66 -2.88
C LEU A 349 -19.73 8.74 -4.31
N ARG A 350 -20.92 9.33 -4.46
CA ARG A 350 -21.58 9.53 -5.77
C ARG A 350 -21.53 10.96 -6.27
N TRP A 351 -21.48 11.93 -5.37
CA TRP A 351 -21.42 13.34 -5.70
C TRP A 351 -20.53 14.10 -4.71
N ILE A 352 -20.11 15.29 -5.12
CA ILE A 352 -19.47 16.31 -4.27
C ILE A 352 -20.25 17.60 -4.48
N ASN A 353 -20.81 18.16 -3.41
CA ASN A 353 -21.54 19.42 -3.47
C ASN A 353 -20.63 20.62 -3.21
N ASP A 354 -21.14 21.80 -3.54
CA ASP A 354 -20.55 23.06 -3.11
C ASP A 354 -20.52 23.11 -1.57
N THR A 355 -19.47 23.70 -1.00
CA THR A 355 -19.27 23.91 0.46
C THR A 355 -18.95 22.69 1.34
N GLU A 356 -19.00 21.45 0.84
CA GLU A 356 -18.67 20.26 1.65
C GLU A 356 -17.18 20.19 2.05
N LEU A 357 -16.29 20.69 1.19
CA LEU A 357 -14.83 20.58 1.36
C LEU A 357 -14.21 21.86 1.97
N PRO A 358 -13.30 21.74 2.95
CA PRO A 358 -12.60 22.89 3.53
C PRO A 358 -11.60 23.50 2.53
N ARG A 359 -11.53 24.84 2.50
CA ARG A 359 -10.66 25.60 1.57
C ARG A 359 -9.17 25.58 1.93
N SER A 360 -8.81 24.99 3.06
CA SER A 360 -7.44 24.86 3.56
C SER A 360 -6.63 23.72 2.91
N MET A 361 -7.27 22.80 2.19
CA MET A 361 -6.64 21.57 1.71
C MET A 361 -5.50 21.81 0.71
N GLN A 362 -4.48 20.96 0.82
CA GLN A 362 -3.29 20.85 -0.01
C GLN A 362 -3.28 19.57 -0.84
N MET A 363 -3.78 18.46 -0.28
CA MET A 363 -3.92 17.18 -0.98
C MET A 363 -5.33 16.63 -0.82
N LEU A 364 -5.89 16.16 -1.93
CA LEU A 364 -7.22 15.56 -1.99
C LEU A 364 -7.20 14.33 -2.88
N ASP A 365 -7.48 13.17 -2.30
CA ASP A 365 -7.56 11.89 -3.02
C ASP A 365 -8.94 11.24 -2.81
N MET A 366 -9.65 11.03 -3.90
CA MET A 366 -10.94 10.33 -3.93
C MET A 366 -10.97 9.19 -4.95
N ARG A 367 -9.80 8.60 -5.28
CA ARG A 367 -9.75 7.53 -6.29
C ARG A 367 -10.69 6.35 -5.95
N ALA A 368 -11.14 5.64 -6.98
CA ALA A 368 -12.02 4.47 -6.86
C ALA A 368 -13.35 4.75 -6.12
N ASN A 369 -13.92 5.95 -6.30
CA ASN A 369 -15.31 6.26 -5.91
C ASN A 369 -16.24 6.30 -7.14
N PRO A 370 -17.50 5.87 -7.03
CA PRO A 370 -18.51 5.93 -8.10
C PRO A 370 -19.07 7.35 -8.31
N LEU A 371 -18.19 8.35 -8.40
CA LEU A 371 -18.55 9.76 -8.58
C LEU A 371 -19.19 9.98 -9.95
N SER A 372 -20.46 10.40 -9.97
CA SER A 372 -21.18 10.77 -11.19
C SER A 372 -21.14 12.27 -11.48
N THR A 373 -21.11 13.09 -10.43
CA THR A 373 -21.31 14.55 -10.52
C THR A 373 -20.46 15.28 -9.49
N ILE A 374 -19.72 16.30 -9.93
CA ILE A 374 -19.00 17.23 -9.06
C ILE A 374 -19.59 18.61 -9.34
N SER A 375 -20.09 19.29 -8.32
CA SER A 375 -20.68 20.63 -8.49
C SER A 375 -19.60 21.66 -8.86
N PRO A 376 -19.89 22.66 -9.73
CA PRO A 376 -18.90 23.64 -10.19
C PRO A 376 -18.17 24.41 -9.07
N GLY A 377 -18.87 24.70 -7.95
CA GLY A 377 -18.30 25.38 -6.80
C GLY A 377 -17.49 24.49 -5.84
N ALA A 378 -17.44 23.17 -6.07
CA ALA A 378 -16.82 22.20 -5.17
C ALA A 378 -15.34 22.52 -4.90
N PHE A 379 -14.54 22.83 -5.94
CA PHE A 379 -13.11 23.15 -5.80
C PHE A 379 -12.79 24.66 -5.85
N ARG A 380 -13.79 25.51 -6.10
CA ARG A 380 -13.64 26.96 -6.31
C ARG A 380 -12.89 27.65 -5.16
N GLY A 381 -11.77 28.30 -5.48
CA GLY A 381 -11.00 29.09 -4.52
C GLY A 381 -10.10 28.29 -3.58
N MET A 382 -9.83 27.01 -3.87
CA MET A 382 -8.86 26.19 -3.12
C MET A 382 -7.41 26.56 -3.47
N SER A 383 -7.01 27.77 -3.07
CA SER A 383 -5.71 28.38 -3.44
C SER A 383 -4.47 27.68 -2.88
N LYS A 384 -4.64 26.75 -1.92
CA LYS A 384 -3.57 25.92 -1.34
C LYS A 384 -3.46 24.51 -1.94
N LEU A 385 -4.43 24.08 -2.76
CA LEU A 385 -4.49 22.73 -3.30
C LEU A 385 -3.32 22.50 -4.27
N ARG A 386 -2.49 21.47 -4.00
CA ARG A 386 -1.33 21.08 -4.80
C ARG A 386 -1.54 19.77 -5.56
N LYS A 387 -2.18 18.77 -4.94
CA LYS A 387 -2.39 17.42 -5.50
C LYS A 387 -3.87 17.08 -5.45
N LEU A 388 -4.49 16.89 -6.62
CA LEU A 388 -5.89 16.47 -6.77
C LEU A 388 -5.92 15.15 -7.55
N ILE A 389 -6.40 14.08 -6.89
CA ILE A 389 -6.54 12.74 -7.47
C ILE A 389 -8.01 12.35 -7.51
N LEU A 390 -8.48 12.12 -8.74
CA LEU A 390 -9.83 11.70 -9.10
C LEU A 390 -9.73 10.54 -10.11
N SER A 391 -8.99 9.48 -9.76
CA SER A 391 -8.80 8.30 -10.62
C SER A 391 -9.92 7.25 -10.43
N ASP A 392 -10.21 6.49 -11.49
CA ASP A 392 -11.22 5.41 -11.51
C ASP A 392 -12.67 5.87 -11.20
N VAL A 393 -12.96 7.14 -11.50
CA VAL A 393 -14.29 7.78 -11.37
C VAL A 393 -15.12 7.55 -12.64
N ARG A 394 -15.31 6.29 -13.03
CA ARG A 394 -15.83 5.85 -14.36
C ARG A 394 -17.15 6.49 -14.80
N THR A 395 -17.97 6.94 -13.86
CA THR A 395 -19.26 7.60 -14.09
C THR A 395 -19.17 9.10 -14.39
N LEU A 396 -18.06 9.76 -14.04
CA LEU A 396 -17.84 11.20 -14.24
C LEU A 396 -17.53 11.49 -15.72
N ARG A 397 -18.35 12.31 -16.38
CA ARG A 397 -18.21 12.63 -17.82
C ARG A 397 -17.71 14.06 -18.10
N SER A 398 -17.84 14.95 -17.13
CA SER A 398 -17.48 16.36 -17.22
C SER A 398 -16.22 16.65 -16.42
N PHE A 399 -15.30 17.42 -16.99
CA PHE A 399 -14.11 17.89 -16.29
C PHE A 399 -14.51 18.87 -15.17
N PRO A 400 -13.94 18.78 -13.96
CA PRO A 400 -14.31 19.65 -12.83
C PRO A 400 -13.82 21.08 -13.00
N GLU A 401 -14.57 22.06 -12.51
CA GLU A 401 -14.13 23.46 -12.50
C GLU A 401 -13.09 23.71 -11.39
N LEU A 402 -11.94 24.28 -11.78
CA LEU A 402 -10.78 24.50 -10.89
C LEU A 402 -10.49 26.00 -10.69
N GLU A 403 -11.53 26.83 -10.71
CA GLU A 403 -11.40 28.29 -10.59
C GLU A 403 -10.59 28.67 -9.33
N ALA A 404 -9.55 29.48 -9.54
CA ALA A 404 -8.62 29.96 -8.52
C ALA A 404 -7.80 28.89 -7.76
N CYS A 405 -7.66 27.67 -8.29
CA CYS A 405 -6.75 26.63 -7.79
C CYS A 405 -5.28 26.89 -8.19
N HIS A 406 -4.77 28.09 -7.89
CA HIS A 406 -3.50 28.59 -8.44
C HIS A 406 -2.24 27.82 -8.02
N ALA A 407 -2.30 27.06 -6.93
CA ALA A 407 -1.19 26.27 -6.42
C ALA A 407 -1.15 24.83 -6.94
N LEU A 408 -2.09 24.41 -7.81
CA LEU A 408 -2.19 23.02 -8.24
C LEU A 408 -0.96 22.61 -9.08
N GLU A 409 -0.29 21.56 -8.63
CA GLU A 409 0.94 21.00 -9.22
C GLU A 409 0.67 19.66 -9.91
N ILE A 410 -0.22 18.83 -9.35
CA ILE A 410 -0.56 17.50 -9.84
C ILE A 410 -2.08 17.38 -9.98
N LEU A 411 -2.55 17.07 -11.18
CA LEU A 411 -3.94 16.73 -11.46
C LEU A 411 -4.01 15.36 -12.14
N LYS A 412 -4.62 14.39 -11.44
CA LYS A 412 -4.79 13.02 -11.90
C LYS A 412 -6.28 12.71 -12.04
N LEU A 413 -6.73 12.43 -13.25
CA LEU A 413 -8.15 12.27 -13.65
C LEU A 413 -8.32 11.03 -14.55
N ASP A 414 -7.64 9.94 -14.21
CA ASP A 414 -7.59 8.73 -15.02
C ASP A 414 -8.83 7.85 -14.89
N ARG A 415 -9.09 6.99 -15.90
CA ARG A 415 -10.17 5.99 -15.89
C ARG A 415 -11.55 6.61 -15.64
N ALA A 416 -11.78 7.78 -16.23
CA ALA A 416 -13.03 8.53 -16.17
C ALA A 416 -13.68 8.60 -17.57
N GLY A 417 -14.88 9.18 -17.64
CA GLY A 417 -15.63 9.37 -18.88
C GLY A 417 -15.38 10.71 -19.56
N ILE A 418 -14.26 11.39 -19.28
CA ILE A 418 -14.02 12.78 -19.69
C ILE A 418 -13.87 12.86 -21.22
N GLN A 419 -14.65 13.74 -21.85
CA GLN A 419 -14.67 13.90 -23.32
C GLN A 419 -13.88 15.12 -23.79
N GLU A 420 -13.87 16.21 -23.00
CA GLU A 420 -13.15 17.44 -23.29
C GLU A 420 -12.60 18.07 -22.00
N VAL A 421 -11.50 18.80 -22.11
CA VAL A 421 -10.85 19.56 -21.03
C VAL A 421 -10.97 21.06 -21.36
N PRO A 422 -11.36 21.92 -20.42
CA PRO A 422 -11.67 23.32 -20.74
C PRO A 422 -10.40 24.14 -21.01
N ALA A 423 -10.46 24.99 -22.05
CA ALA A 423 -9.29 25.74 -22.55
C ALA A 423 -8.73 26.81 -21.58
N ASN A 424 -9.42 27.08 -20.48
CA ASN A 424 -8.96 27.97 -19.40
C ASN A 424 -8.24 27.24 -18.27
N LEU A 425 -8.11 25.89 -18.29
CA LEU A 425 -7.42 25.11 -17.26
C LEU A 425 -6.07 25.71 -16.88
N CYS A 426 -5.16 25.88 -17.85
CA CYS A 426 -3.83 26.45 -17.61
C CYS A 426 -3.81 27.91 -17.13
N ARG A 427 -4.94 28.65 -17.24
CA ARG A 427 -5.07 29.99 -16.63
C ARG A 427 -5.51 29.91 -15.17
N GLN A 428 -6.29 28.89 -14.81
CA GLN A 428 -6.74 28.62 -13.45
C GLN A 428 -5.64 27.92 -12.62
N THR A 429 -4.84 27.04 -13.24
CA THR A 429 -3.80 26.22 -12.61
C THR A 429 -2.41 26.47 -13.26
N PRO A 430 -1.82 27.68 -13.10
CA PRO A 430 -0.59 28.06 -13.81
C PRO A 430 0.67 27.32 -13.36
N ARG A 431 0.65 26.65 -12.20
CA ARG A 431 1.76 25.87 -11.61
C ARG A 431 1.70 24.36 -11.90
N LEU A 432 0.82 23.93 -12.80
CA LEU A 432 0.59 22.51 -13.09
C LEU A 432 1.86 21.88 -13.69
N LYS A 433 2.37 20.83 -13.03
CA LYS A 433 3.57 20.05 -13.39
C LYS A 433 3.24 18.67 -13.95
N SER A 434 2.23 18.00 -13.40
CA SER A 434 1.70 16.72 -13.92
C SER A 434 0.23 16.87 -14.29
N LEU A 435 -0.11 16.44 -15.50
CA LEU A 435 -1.49 16.28 -15.96
C LEU A 435 -1.68 14.85 -16.48
N GLU A 436 -2.39 14.05 -15.71
CA GLU A 436 -2.68 12.64 -16.01
C GLU A 436 -4.17 12.50 -16.32
N LEU A 437 -4.47 12.11 -17.56
CA LEU A 437 -5.81 11.96 -18.13
C LEU A 437 -5.94 10.61 -18.86
N LYS A 438 -5.25 9.58 -18.36
CA LYS A 438 -5.16 8.25 -18.96
C LYS A 438 -6.53 7.55 -18.94
N THR A 439 -6.82 6.76 -19.98
CA THR A 439 -8.07 5.98 -20.07
C THR A 439 -9.31 6.86 -19.93
N ASN A 440 -9.41 7.88 -20.78
CA ASN A 440 -10.58 8.77 -20.91
C ASN A 440 -11.20 8.66 -22.30
N SER A 441 -12.14 9.55 -22.63
CA SER A 441 -12.81 9.62 -23.95
C SER A 441 -12.43 10.87 -24.74
N LEU A 442 -11.21 11.40 -24.55
CA LEU A 442 -10.74 12.60 -25.22
C LEU A 442 -10.53 12.35 -26.72
N LYS A 443 -11.19 13.15 -27.57
CA LYS A 443 -11.07 13.07 -29.05
C LYS A 443 -9.97 13.95 -29.64
N ARG A 444 -9.45 14.89 -28.86
CA ARG A 444 -8.45 15.89 -29.26
C ARG A 444 -7.53 16.22 -28.10
N ILE A 445 -6.29 16.62 -28.41
CA ILE A 445 -5.36 17.17 -27.42
C ILE A 445 -5.92 18.52 -26.93
N PRO A 446 -5.97 18.79 -25.62
CA PRO A 446 -6.45 20.07 -25.09
C PRO A 446 -5.46 21.21 -25.32
N ASN A 447 -5.94 22.45 -25.27
CA ASN A 447 -5.07 23.63 -25.37
C ASN A 447 -4.30 23.84 -24.06
N LEU A 448 -3.05 23.40 -24.03
CA LEU A 448 -2.18 23.49 -22.85
C LEU A 448 -1.14 24.62 -22.93
N SER A 449 -1.22 25.49 -23.93
CA SER A 449 -0.18 26.50 -24.26
C SER A 449 0.22 27.48 -23.13
N SER A 450 -0.57 27.58 -22.07
CA SER A 450 -0.26 28.41 -20.88
C SER A 450 0.32 27.63 -19.69
N CYS A 451 0.33 26.29 -19.71
CA CYS A 451 0.88 25.43 -18.64
C CYS A 451 2.41 25.34 -18.74
N ARG A 452 3.11 26.46 -18.47
CA ARG A 452 4.55 26.60 -18.74
C ARG A 452 5.47 25.68 -17.93
N ASP A 453 5.01 25.25 -16.76
CA ASP A 453 5.76 24.42 -15.81
C ASP A 453 5.45 22.91 -15.94
N LEU A 454 4.63 22.52 -16.93
CA LEU A 454 4.23 21.13 -17.17
C LEU A 454 5.45 20.28 -17.56
N ARG A 455 5.62 19.16 -16.88
CA ARG A 455 6.73 18.19 -17.02
C ARG A 455 6.25 16.84 -17.54
N LEU A 456 5.10 16.37 -17.05
CA LEU A 456 4.47 15.13 -17.47
C LEU A 456 3.07 15.41 -18.03
N LEU A 457 2.77 14.81 -19.18
CA LEU A 457 1.45 14.81 -19.81
C LEU A 457 1.08 13.40 -20.24
N ASP A 458 0.16 12.76 -19.51
CA ASP A 458 -0.40 11.46 -19.88
C ASP A 458 -1.79 11.62 -20.51
N LEU A 459 -1.87 11.31 -21.80
CA LEU A 459 -3.08 11.26 -22.61
C LEU A 459 -3.29 9.83 -23.20
N SER A 460 -2.64 8.82 -22.64
CA SER A 460 -2.70 7.43 -23.13
C SER A 460 -4.10 6.81 -22.98
N SER A 461 -4.41 5.81 -23.81
CA SER A 461 -5.70 5.12 -23.83
C SER A 461 -6.91 6.05 -24.04
N ASN A 462 -6.82 7.01 -24.97
CA ASN A 462 -7.89 7.94 -25.31
C ASN A 462 -8.39 7.70 -26.76
N GLN A 463 -9.12 8.66 -27.34
CA GLN A 463 -9.70 8.59 -28.69
C GLN A 463 -9.11 9.67 -29.61
N ILE A 464 -7.86 10.11 -29.37
CA ILE A 464 -7.24 11.21 -30.10
C ILE A 464 -6.88 10.74 -31.52
N GLU A 465 -7.41 11.43 -32.54
CA GLU A 465 -7.19 11.05 -33.96
C GLU A 465 -6.04 11.81 -34.65
N LYS A 466 -5.71 13.03 -34.18
CA LYS A 466 -4.81 13.95 -34.89
C LYS A 466 -3.99 14.82 -33.94
N ILE A 467 -2.70 14.98 -34.25
CA ILE A 467 -1.80 15.96 -33.62
C ILE A 467 -1.51 17.04 -34.68
N GLN A 468 -2.20 18.17 -34.64
CA GLN A 468 -2.08 19.23 -35.64
C GLN A 468 -2.41 20.60 -35.02
N GLY A 469 -1.79 21.67 -35.51
CA GLY A 469 -1.97 23.03 -34.99
C GLY A 469 -1.09 23.36 -33.79
N LYS A 470 0.10 22.75 -33.69
CA LYS A 470 1.09 22.97 -32.62
C LYS A 470 0.53 22.83 -31.19
N PRO A 471 -0.13 21.71 -30.84
CA PRO A 471 -0.90 21.59 -29.59
C PRO A 471 -0.05 21.73 -28.31
N PHE A 472 1.25 21.41 -28.39
CA PHE A 472 2.20 21.49 -27.27
C PHE A 472 3.00 22.80 -27.21
N ASN A 473 2.64 23.81 -28.03
CA ASN A 473 3.40 25.06 -28.11
C ASN A 473 3.44 25.80 -26.77
N GLY A 474 4.65 26.03 -26.24
CA GLY A 474 4.88 26.75 -24.98
C GLY A 474 5.24 25.86 -23.78
N LEU A 475 5.10 24.54 -23.90
CA LEU A 475 5.40 23.55 -22.85
C LEU A 475 6.92 23.29 -22.71
N LYS A 476 7.71 24.34 -22.48
CA LYS A 476 9.19 24.30 -22.54
C LYS A 476 9.89 23.41 -21.49
N GLN A 477 9.16 22.93 -20.49
CA GLN A 477 9.67 22.04 -19.43
C GLN A 477 9.10 20.61 -19.52
N LEU A 478 8.37 20.28 -20.61
CA LEU A 478 7.82 18.94 -20.79
C LEU A 478 8.94 17.95 -21.04
N ASN A 479 9.04 16.94 -20.19
CA ASN A 479 9.97 15.82 -20.27
C ASN A 479 9.26 14.59 -20.85
N ASP A 480 8.05 14.29 -20.36
CA ASP A 480 7.35 13.04 -20.64
C ASP A 480 6.01 13.29 -21.32
N LEU A 481 5.81 12.69 -22.49
CA LEU A 481 4.58 12.77 -23.28
C LEU A 481 4.08 11.37 -23.63
N LEU A 482 3.00 10.95 -22.98
CA LEU A 482 2.37 9.65 -23.21
C LEU A 482 1.09 9.81 -24.04
N LEU A 483 1.09 9.23 -25.24
CA LEU A 483 0.03 9.28 -26.24
C LEU A 483 -0.32 7.88 -26.77
N SER A 484 0.17 6.82 -26.14
CA SER A 484 -0.09 5.43 -26.54
C SER A 484 -1.57 5.05 -26.45
N TYR A 485 -1.96 4.02 -27.20
CA TYR A 485 -3.33 3.49 -27.25
C TYR A 485 -4.37 4.57 -27.62
N ASN A 486 -4.05 5.39 -28.63
CA ASN A 486 -4.95 6.38 -29.23
C ASN A 486 -5.28 5.98 -30.69
N ARG A 487 -5.79 6.91 -31.51
CA ARG A 487 -6.16 6.66 -32.92
C ARG A 487 -5.40 7.58 -33.88
N ILE A 488 -4.19 7.99 -33.52
CA ILE A 488 -3.41 8.99 -34.25
C ILE A 488 -2.99 8.41 -35.60
N LYS A 489 -3.35 9.08 -36.71
CA LYS A 489 -3.14 8.55 -38.08
C LYS A 489 -1.90 9.06 -38.79
N ALA A 490 -1.40 10.23 -38.39
CA ALA A 490 -0.28 10.90 -39.02
C ALA A 490 0.41 11.87 -38.06
N LEU A 491 1.72 12.04 -38.23
CA LEU A 491 2.55 13.02 -37.52
C LEU A 491 3.03 14.11 -38.49
N PRO A 492 2.34 15.26 -38.59
CA PRO A 492 2.77 16.39 -39.42
C PRO A 492 4.01 17.10 -38.85
N GLN A 493 4.62 17.98 -39.66
CA GLN A 493 5.80 18.78 -39.29
C GLN A 493 5.63 19.56 -37.98
N ASP A 494 4.42 20.01 -37.67
CA ASP A 494 4.12 20.88 -36.54
C ASP A 494 3.67 20.13 -35.27
N ALA A 495 3.61 18.79 -35.32
CA ALA A 495 3.05 17.94 -34.27
C ALA A 495 3.67 18.18 -32.89
N PHE A 496 5.00 18.24 -32.81
CA PHE A 496 5.78 18.37 -31.58
C PHE A 496 6.49 19.73 -31.45
N GLN A 497 6.01 20.76 -32.15
CA GLN A 497 6.65 22.07 -32.07
C GLN A 497 6.40 22.75 -30.71
N GLY A 498 7.49 23.07 -30.01
CA GLY A 498 7.47 23.84 -28.76
C GLY A 498 7.92 23.08 -27.51
N ILE A 499 8.27 21.79 -27.63
CA ILE A 499 8.72 20.90 -26.54
C ILE A 499 10.17 20.39 -26.75
N PRO A 500 11.19 21.28 -26.79
CA PRO A 500 12.56 20.89 -27.17
C PRO A 500 13.28 20.01 -26.14
N LYS A 501 12.79 20.01 -24.89
CA LYS A 501 13.33 19.27 -23.74
C LYS A 501 12.76 17.86 -23.56
N LEU A 502 11.82 17.43 -24.40
CA LEU A 502 11.17 16.13 -24.25
C LEU A 502 12.23 15.01 -24.22
N GLN A 503 12.18 14.16 -23.19
CA GLN A 503 13.07 13.02 -22.96
C GLN A 503 12.39 11.70 -23.31
N LEU A 504 11.08 11.58 -23.02
CA LEU A 504 10.29 10.38 -23.30
C LEU A 504 9.07 10.72 -24.17
N LEU A 505 8.92 10.00 -25.29
CA LEU A 505 7.76 10.06 -26.16
C LEU A 505 7.20 8.66 -26.39
N ASP A 506 5.97 8.43 -25.91
CA ASP A 506 5.25 7.17 -26.14
C ASP A 506 4.05 7.38 -27.07
N LEU A 507 4.08 6.71 -28.22
CA LEU A 507 3.06 6.71 -29.28
C LEU A 507 2.61 5.28 -29.64
N GLU A 508 2.91 4.29 -28.78
CA GLU A 508 2.58 2.88 -29.02
C GLU A 508 1.09 2.66 -29.30
N GLY A 509 0.73 1.72 -30.18
CA GLY A 509 -0.67 1.29 -30.30
C GLY A 509 -1.56 2.37 -30.89
N ASN A 510 -1.09 3.02 -31.96
CA ASN A 510 -1.83 4.03 -32.71
C ASN A 510 -2.04 3.56 -34.18
N GLU A 511 -2.66 4.39 -35.00
CA GLU A 511 -2.91 4.11 -36.43
C GLU A 511 -1.90 4.85 -37.34
N ILE A 512 -0.68 5.16 -36.86
CA ILE A 512 0.24 6.08 -37.54
C ILE A 512 0.70 5.46 -38.85
N SER A 513 0.30 6.08 -39.95
CA SER A 513 0.56 5.64 -41.34
C SER A 513 1.54 6.56 -42.09
N TYR A 514 1.78 7.76 -41.57
CA TYR A 514 2.65 8.77 -42.16
C TYR A 514 3.34 9.58 -41.07
N ILE A 515 4.65 9.79 -41.21
CA ILE A 515 5.47 10.66 -40.36
C ILE A 515 6.18 11.65 -41.28
N HIS A 516 6.04 12.95 -41.04
CA HIS A 516 6.73 13.98 -41.81
C HIS A 516 8.25 13.94 -41.53
N LYS A 517 9.10 14.16 -42.54
CA LYS A 517 10.57 14.04 -42.44
C LYS A 517 11.23 14.93 -41.39
N GLU A 518 10.53 15.98 -40.97
CA GLU A 518 10.96 16.94 -39.94
C GLU A 518 10.10 16.89 -38.66
N ALA A 519 9.17 15.94 -38.50
CA ALA A 519 8.26 15.87 -37.34
C ALA A 519 9.00 15.83 -35.99
N PHE A 520 10.16 15.15 -35.95
CA PHE A 520 11.01 15.01 -34.77
C PHE A 520 12.18 16.02 -34.70
N SER A 521 12.33 16.89 -35.71
CA SER A 521 13.47 17.81 -35.84
C SER A 521 13.61 18.84 -34.71
N GLY A 522 12.52 19.09 -33.97
CA GLY A 522 12.48 20.01 -32.84
C GLY A 522 13.02 19.45 -31.53
N PHE A 523 13.31 18.14 -31.44
CA PHE A 523 13.82 17.52 -30.23
C PHE A 523 15.33 17.72 -30.09
N THR A 524 15.78 18.01 -28.86
CA THR A 524 17.20 18.19 -28.52
C THR A 524 17.70 17.26 -27.42
N ALA A 525 16.78 16.61 -26.70
CA ALA A 525 17.06 15.77 -25.53
C ALA A 525 16.22 14.48 -25.49
N LEU A 526 15.65 14.03 -26.62
CA LEU A 526 14.83 12.82 -26.65
C LEU A 526 15.69 11.56 -26.48
N GLU A 527 15.39 10.79 -25.44
CA GLU A 527 16.16 9.62 -24.98
C GLU A 527 15.40 8.30 -25.19
N ASP A 528 14.09 8.26 -24.91
CA ASP A 528 13.22 7.11 -25.18
C ASP A 528 12.10 7.47 -26.18
N LEU A 529 12.00 6.71 -27.27
CA LEU A 529 10.96 6.82 -28.27
C LEU A 529 10.26 5.47 -28.49
N ASN A 530 8.98 5.40 -28.14
CA ASN A 530 8.12 4.26 -28.43
C ASN A 530 7.13 4.58 -29.57
N LEU A 531 7.27 3.84 -30.65
CA LEU A 531 6.46 3.84 -31.88
C LEU A 531 5.95 2.43 -32.21
N GLY A 532 5.96 1.51 -31.23
CA GLY A 532 5.48 0.13 -31.42
C GLY A 532 4.00 0.07 -31.81
N ASN A 533 3.56 -1.06 -32.38
CA ASN A 533 2.15 -1.29 -32.74
C ASN A 533 1.55 -0.14 -33.60
N ASN A 534 2.16 0.17 -34.74
CA ASN A 534 1.74 1.22 -35.68
C ASN A 534 1.86 0.72 -37.15
N ILE A 535 1.69 1.58 -38.17
CA ILE A 535 1.66 1.16 -39.59
C ILE A 535 2.42 2.11 -40.55
N PHE A 536 3.49 2.78 -40.09
CA PHE A 536 4.27 3.71 -40.93
C PHE A 536 5.33 2.98 -41.76
N PRO A 537 5.65 3.46 -42.99
CA PRO A 537 6.60 2.79 -43.88
C PRO A 537 8.07 3.20 -43.70
N GLU A 538 8.34 4.41 -43.23
CA GLU A 538 9.68 5.02 -43.12
C GLU A 538 9.78 5.73 -41.75
N LEU A 539 10.91 5.55 -41.05
CA LEU A 539 11.23 6.28 -39.82
C LEU A 539 12.17 7.46 -40.17
N PRO A 540 11.80 8.73 -39.94
CA PRO A 540 12.66 9.85 -40.30
C PRO A 540 13.82 10.04 -39.32
N GLU A 541 14.99 10.37 -39.86
CA GLU A 541 16.26 10.48 -39.13
C GLU A 541 16.41 11.80 -38.33
N SER A 542 15.75 12.86 -38.78
CA SER A 542 15.92 14.22 -38.27
C SER A 542 15.47 14.36 -36.81
N GLY A 543 16.43 14.63 -35.91
CA GLY A 543 16.18 14.89 -34.49
C GLY A 543 16.33 13.68 -33.57
N LEU A 544 16.62 12.49 -34.08
CA LEU A 544 16.70 11.24 -33.29
C LEU A 544 18.11 10.90 -32.76
N ARG A 545 19.10 11.79 -32.92
CA ARG A 545 20.51 11.54 -32.56
C ARG A 545 20.79 11.37 -31.05
N ALA A 546 19.86 11.78 -30.20
CA ALA A 546 20.00 11.71 -28.74
C ALA A 546 19.47 10.40 -28.13
N LEU A 547 18.75 9.58 -28.92
CA LEU A 547 18.08 8.38 -28.42
C LEU A 547 19.03 7.37 -27.77
N LEU A 548 18.59 6.86 -26.61
CA LEU A 548 19.16 5.73 -25.89
C LEU A 548 18.30 4.47 -26.09
N HIS A 549 16.98 4.64 -26.18
CA HIS A 549 16.02 3.55 -26.35
C HIS A 549 15.04 3.86 -27.50
N LEU A 550 14.87 2.91 -28.42
CA LEU A 550 13.96 3.04 -29.55
C LEU A 550 13.16 1.75 -29.74
N LYS A 551 11.83 1.89 -29.67
CA LYS A 551 10.88 0.77 -29.78
C LYS A 551 10.01 0.99 -31.02
N THR A 552 10.13 0.14 -32.03
CA THR A 552 9.38 0.17 -33.30
C THR A 552 8.79 -1.20 -33.66
N PHE A 553 8.65 -2.10 -32.68
CA PHE A 553 8.08 -3.43 -32.86
C PHE A 553 6.65 -3.41 -33.44
N ASN A 554 6.27 -4.48 -34.15
CA ASN A 554 4.93 -4.65 -34.74
C ASN A 554 4.47 -3.47 -35.63
N ASN A 555 5.35 -3.05 -36.55
CA ASN A 555 5.10 -2.08 -37.62
C ASN A 555 5.24 -2.79 -38.99
N PRO A 556 4.19 -3.43 -39.53
CA PRO A 556 4.28 -4.30 -40.71
C PRO A 556 4.65 -3.59 -42.02
N LYS A 557 4.65 -2.25 -42.04
CA LYS A 557 5.07 -1.46 -43.22
C LYS A 557 6.51 -0.98 -43.15
N LEU A 558 7.15 -1.00 -41.97
CA LEU A 558 8.50 -0.52 -41.76
C LEU A 558 9.51 -1.57 -42.25
N ARG A 559 9.64 -1.70 -43.58
CA ARG A 559 10.56 -2.67 -44.20
C ARG A 559 12.00 -2.21 -44.09
N GLU A 560 12.27 -0.94 -44.39
CA GLU A 560 13.60 -0.34 -44.25
C GLU A 560 13.76 0.31 -42.88
N PHE A 561 14.98 0.29 -42.35
CA PHE A 561 15.31 0.89 -41.05
C PHE A 561 16.60 1.71 -41.15
N PRO A 562 16.71 2.88 -40.49
CA PRO A 562 17.89 3.74 -40.64
C PRO A 562 19.18 3.08 -40.12
N PRO A 563 20.35 3.44 -40.69
CA PRO A 563 21.64 2.85 -40.32
C PRO A 563 22.11 3.27 -38.91
N PRO A 564 23.10 2.58 -38.32
CA PRO A 564 23.65 2.91 -37.01
C PRO A 564 24.18 4.34 -36.86
N ASP A 565 24.70 4.94 -37.93
CA ASP A 565 25.20 6.32 -37.95
C ASP A 565 24.11 7.36 -37.58
N THR A 566 22.83 7.02 -37.79
CA THR A 566 21.69 7.84 -37.43
C THR A 566 21.44 7.88 -35.91
N PHE A 567 21.86 6.83 -35.18
CA PHE A 567 21.59 6.65 -33.74
C PHE A 567 22.89 6.44 -32.92
N PRO A 568 23.80 7.43 -32.85
CA PRO A 568 25.15 7.28 -32.31
C PRO A 568 25.24 7.04 -30.78
N ARG A 569 24.10 7.04 -30.07
CA ARG A 569 24.01 6.85 -28.61
C ARG A 569 23.12 5.68 -28.21
N ILE A 570 22.58 4.94 -29.17
CA ILE A 570 21.57 3.92 -28.91
C ILE A 570 22.11 2.78 -28.03
N GLN A 571 21.32 2.38 -27.04
CA GLN A 571 21.63 1.29 -26.12
C GLN A 571 20.64 0.14 -26.31
N THR A 572 19.36 0.44 -26.55
CA THR A 572 18.30 -0.56 -26.69
C THR A 572 17.44 -0.31 -27.93
N LEU A 573 17.26 -1.37 -28.73
CA LEU A 573 16.39 -1.40 -29.90
C LEU A 573 15.38 -2.55 -29.76
N ILE A 574 14.10 -2.25 -29.89
CA ILE A 574 13.02 -3.26 -29.93
C ILE A 574 12.26 -3.07 -31.26
N LEU A 575 12.65 -3.83 -32.27
CA LEU A 575 12.32 -3.60 -33.68
C LEU A 575 11.25 -4.55 -34.21
N SER A 576 10.72 -4.25 -35.39
CA SER A 576 9.69 -5.09 -36.04
C SER A 576 10.22 -6.40 -36.59
N TYR A 577 11.45 -6.39 -37.12
CA TYR A 577 12.05 -7.53 -37.80
C TYR A 577 13.49 -7.75 -37.32
N ALA A 578 13.92 -9.00 -37.19
CA ALA A 578 15.27 -9.28 -36.67
C ALA A 578 16.39 -8.84 -37.62
N TYR A 579 16.11 -8.77 -38.93
CA TYR A 579 17.09 -8.30 -39.91
C TYR A 579 17.48 -6.83 -39.72
N HIS A 580 16.61 -6.00 -39.12
CA HIS A 580 16.95 -4.62 -38.76
C HIS A 580 18.10 -4.56 -37.74
N CYS A 581 18.20 -5.54 -36.83
CA CYS A 581 19.27 -5.59 -35.83
C CYS A 581 20.65 -5.87 -36.44
N CYS A 582 20.74 -6.42 -37.65
CA CYS A 582 21.99 -6.94 -38.20
C CYS A 582 23.04 -5.86 -38.51
N ALA A 583 22.62 -4.60 -38.70
CA ALA A 583 23.55 -3.48 -38.86
C ALA A 583 24.09 -2.95 -37.51
N PHE A 584 23.34 -3.17 -36.42
CA PHE A 584 23.65 -2.63 -35.08
C PHE A 584 24.43 -3.60 -34.19
N LEU A 585 24.31 -4.90 -34.48
CA LEU A 585 25.10 -5.93 -33.82
C LEU A 585 26.51 -5.96 -34.44
N PRO A 586 27.57 -6.18 -33.64
CA PRO A 586 28.91 -6.35 -34.19
C PRO A 586 28.92 -7.53 -35.17
N LEU A 587 29.63 -7.35 -36.30
CA LEU A 587 29.87 -8.41 -37.27
C LEU A 587 30.74 -9.51 -36.62
N VAL A 588 30.08 -10.41 -35.89
CA VAL A 588 30.65 -11.70 -35.52
C VAL A 588 30.78 -12.49 -36.81
N ALA A 589 31.91 -12.30 -37.50
CA ALA A 589 32.40 -13.30 -38.43
C ALA A 589 32.32 -14.64 -37.71
N MET A 590 31.60 -15.60 -38.29
CA MET A 590 31.47 -16.94 -37.71
C MET A 590 32.85 -17.61 -37.75
N SER A 591 33.67 -17.33 -36.73
CA SER A 591 34.93 -18.01 -36.53
C SER A 591 34.58 -19.47 -36.25
N SER A 592 35.04 -20.33 -37.15
CA SER A 592 34.72 -21.75 -37.23
C SER A 592 35.47 -22.54 -36.15
N GLN A 593 35.29 -22.16 -34.89
CA GLN A 593 35.89 -22.79 -33.71
C GLN A 593 34.92 -22.86 -32.51
N LYS A 594 33.76 -23.50 -32.70
CA LYS A 594 33.22 -24.36 -31.62
C LYS A 594 33.43 -25.81 -32.04
N LYS A 595 34.13 -26.55 -31.18
CA LYS A 595 34.50 -27.96 -31.40
C LYS A 595 33.24 -28.78 -31.66
N THR A 596 33.35 -29.73 -32.58
CA THR A 596 32.31 -30.73 -32.86
C THR A 596 32.02 -31.56 -31.60
N SER A 597 30.93 -31.25 -30.92
CA SER A 597 30.20 -32.27 -30.16
C SER A 597 29.71 -33.31 -31.17
N GLN A 598 30.04 -34.59 -30.95
CA GLN A 598 29.64 -35.65 -31.86
C GLN A 598 28.11 -35.70 -31.96
N VAL A 599 27.57 -35.41 -33.14
CA VAL A 599 26.20 -35.77 -33.47
C VAL A 599 26.18 -37.28 -33.64
N GLN A 600 25.51 -37.96 -32.71
CA GLN A 600 25.08 -39.33 -32.94
C GLN A 600 23.69 -39.23 -33.58
N GLU A 601 23.61 -39.50 -34.89
CA GLU A 601 22.36 -39.51 -35.64
C GLU A 601 21.46 -40.65 -35.14
N ALA A 602 20.53 -40.33 -34.25
CA ALA A 602 19.37 -41.15 -33.97
C ALA A 602 18.19 -40.62 -34.81
N VAL A 603 18.13 -41.01 -36.08
CA VAL A 603 16.95 -40.76 -36.93
C VAL A 603 15.84 -41.70 -36.45
N LEU A 604 15.08 -41.25 -35.46
CA LEU A 604 13.84 -41.89 -35.03
C LEU A 604 12.69 -41.41 -35.93
N PHE A 605 12.32 -42.23 -36.90
CA PHE A 605 11.01 -42.14 -37.55
C PHE A 605 9.94 -42.74 -36.62
N PRO A 606 8.91 -41.99 -36.20
CA PRO A 606 7.72 -42.58 -35.59
C PRO A 606 6.95 -43.37 -36.67
N SER A 607 6.57 -44.61 -36.36
CA SER A 607 5.66 -45.41 -37.20
C SER A 607 4.19 -45.00 -36.98
N ASP A 608 3.34 -45.22 -37.99
CA ASP A 608 1.96 -44.69 -38.14
C ASP A 608 0.88 -45.15 -37.12
N ALA A 609 1.23 -45.42 -35.85
CA ALA A 609 0.31 -46.00 -34.86
C ALA A 609 0.23 -45.24 -33.51
N GLU A 610 1.05 -44.21 -33.27
CA GLU A 610 0.98 -43.38 -32.05
C GLU A 610 0.86 -41.88 -32.37
N PHE A 611 -0.26 -41.52 -33.00
CA PHE A 611 -0.73 -40.13 -33.10
C PHE A 611 -2.04 -39.97 -32.33
N ASP A 612 -1.97 -39.51 -31.09
CA ASP A 612 -3.16 -39.09 -30.36
C ASP A 612 -3.58 -37.68 -30.81
N MET A 613 -4.65 -37.63 -31.61
CA MET A 613 -5.23 -36.40 -32.16
C MET A 613 -5.96 -35.53 -31.11
N THR A 614 -6.02 -35.93 -29.84
CA THR A 614 -6.65 -35.11 -28.77
C THR A 614 -5.80 -33.92 -28.32
N LEU A 615 -4.51 -33.86 -28.65
CA LEU A 615 -3.63 -32.73 -28.29
C LEU A 615 -3.78 -31.47 -29.17
N TRP A 616 -4.58 -31.51 -30.24
CA TRP A 616 -4.78 -30.38 -31.16
C TRP A 616 -6.24 -29.88 -31.26
N ASN A 617 -7.08 -30.23 -30.29
CA ASN A 617 -8.38 -29.55 -30.11
C ASN A 617 -8.40 -28.70 -28.84
N ASN A 618 -7.71 -27.55 -28.88
CA ASN A 618 -8.03 -26.41 -28.02
C ASN A 618 -7.57 -25.10 -28.65
N SER A 619 -8.50 -24.45 -29.34
CA SER A 619 -8.37 -23.04 -29.69
C SER A 619 -8.53 -22.17 -28.44
N MET A 620 -7.45 -21.59 -27.92
CA MET A 620 -7.41 -20.18 -27.47
C MET A 620 -6.00 -19.77 -27.02
N MET A 621 -5.33 -18.99 -27.89
CA MET A 621 -4.30 -18.06 -27.46
C MET A 621 -4.93 -17.02 -26.53
N ASN A 622 -4.64 -17.12 -25.24
CA ASN A 622 -4.86 -16.06 -24.25
C ASN A 622 -3.62 -16.03 -23.35
N ILE A 623 -2.56 -15.35 -23.78
CA ILE A 623 -1.36 -15.13 -22.95
C ILE A 623 -1.64 -14.00 -21.96
N TRP A 624 -2.56 -14.27 -21.03
CA TRP A 624 -2.78 -13.46 -19.85
C TRP A 624 -3.40 -14.30 -18.72
N PRO A 625 -2.59 -14.79 -17.77
CA PRO A 625 -3.16 -15.25 -16.50
C PRO A 625 -2.27 -14.93 -15.28
N GLN A 626 -2.02 -13.65 -14.97
CA GLN A 626 -1.52 -13.22 -13.65
C GLN A 626 -2.18 -11.92 -13.16
N MET A 627 -3.51 -11.91 -13.12
CA MET A 627 -4.23 -11.24 -12.04
C MET A 627 -4.59 -12.34 -11.01
N HIS A 628 -4.50 -12.04 -9.71
CA HIS A 628 -4.56 -12.97 -8.56
C HIS A 628 -3.25 -13.68 -8.14
N ASN A 629 -2.23 -12.92 -7.70
CA ASN A 629 -1.69 -13.05 -6.33
C ASN A 629 -0.62 -11.97 -6.01
N LEU A 630 -1.04 -10.85 -5.44
CA LEU A 630 -0.14 -9.81 -4.88
C LEU A 630 -0.60 -9.34 -3.50
N SER A 631 -0.85 -10.31 -2.60
CA SER A 631 -1.27 -10.07 -1.21
C SER A 631 -0.19 -10.35 -0.16
N LYS A 632 1.05 -10.67 -0.56
CA LYS A 632 2.10 -11.15 0.37
C LYS A 632 3.54 -10.61 0.21
N GLN A 633 3.78 -9.55 -0.57
CA GLN A 633 5.09 -8.86 -0.60
C GLN A 633 5.03 -7.33 -0.52
N LEU A 634 3.85 -6.73 -0.30
CA LEU A 634 3.69 -5.31 0.03
C LEU A 634 3.83 -5.10 1.55
N GLY A 635 5.06 -5.16 2.05
CA GLY A 635 5.32 -5.20 3.50
C GLY A 635 6.71 -4.76 3.97
N ALA A 636 7.43 -3.91 3.21
CA ALA A 636 8.72 -3.34 3.65
C ALA A 636 9.15 -2.04 2.92
N SER A 637 8.22 -1.18 2.48
CA SER A 637 8.53 0.24 2.19
C SER A 637 7.28 1.09 2.50
N MET A 638 7.18 1.50 3.76
CA MET A 638 6.36 2.64 4.16
C MET A 638 7.24 3.49 5.07
N HIS A 639 7.77 4.59 4.53
CA HIS A 639 8.19 5.69 5.39
C HIS A 639 6.94 6.19 6.12
N ASP A 640 6.87 5.88 7.41
CA ASP A 640 5.67 6.01 8.24
C ASP A 640 5.19 7.47 8.22
N PRO A 641 3.99 7.79 7.66
CA PRO A 641 3.44 9.16 7.66
C PRO A 641 3.29 9.75 9.07
N TRP A 642 3.35 8.88 10.06
CA TRP A 642 3.35 9.12 11.49
C TRP A 642 4.52 9.98 12.00
N GLU A 643 5.74 9.75 11.53
CA GLU A 643 6.91 10.52 11.96
C GLU A 643 6.98 11.88 11.23
N THR A 644 6.62 11.91 9.94
CA THR A 644 6.66 13.14 9.13
C THR A 644 5.54 14.13 9.49
N ALA A 645 4.33 13.66 9.81
CA ALA A 645 3.21 14.54 10.18
C ALA A 645 3.37 15.18 11.58
N ILE A 646 4.06 14.51 12.52
CA ILE A 646 4.28 15.01 13.89
C ILE A 646 5.47 16.00 13.94
N ASN A 647 6.50 15.81 13.11
CA ASN A 647 7.70 16.67 13.09
C ASN A 647 7.51 18.05 12.40
N PHE A 648 6.28 18.45 12.06
CA PHE A 648 5.95 19.77 11.51
C PHE A 648 5.77 20.83 12.61
N ASN A 649 6.87 21.25 13.25
CA ASN A 649 6.97 22.48 14.05
C ASN A 649 8.27 23.25 13.71
N GLU A 650 8.23 24.56 13.89
CA GLU A 650 9.09 25.54 13.23
C GLU A 650 10.55 25.57 13.70
N GLU A 651 11.50 25.41 12.78
CA GLU A 651 12.70 26.27 12.64
C GLU A 651 13.35 26.09 11.26
N GLN A 652 14.24 27.00 10.85
CA GLN A 652 14.94 27.05 9.54
C GLN A 652 14.14 27.52 8.31
N LEU A 653 13.54 28.71 8.39
CA LEU A 653 13.16 29.48 7.20
C LEU A 653 13.64 30.94 7.25
N GLN A 654 14.96 31.13 7.41
CA GLN A 654 15.70 32.35 7.02
C GLN A 654 17.22 32.20 7.20
N THR A 655 17.96 31.98 6.11
CA THR A 655 19.15 32.76 5.64
C THR A 655 19.97 31.98 4.60
N GLN A 656 20.44 32.71 3.58
CA GLN A 656 21.64 32.55 2.72
C GLN A 656 22.41 31.20 2.76
N THR A 657 22.80 30.56 1.65
CA THR A 657 23.16 31.09 0.31
C THR A 657 23.08 29.98 -0.76
N GLY A 658 23.24 30.33 -2.05
CA GLY A 658 22.98 29.41 -3.16
C GLY A 658 23.88 28.16 -3.24
N GLY A 659 23.24 27.03 -3.56
CA GLY A 659 23.84 25.72 -3.80
C GLY A 659 22.69 24.71 -4.01
N GLN A 660 22.84 23.78 -4.94
CA GLN A 660 21.78 22.86 -5.38
C GLN A 660 21.12 22.10 -4.21
N ILE A 661 19.84 22.38 -3.94
CA ILE A 661 18.97 21.52 -3.14
C ILE A 661 17.93 20.95 -4.11
N ALA A 662 18.13 19.68 -4.50
CA ALA A 662 17.17 18.95 -5.33
C ALA A 662 15.89 18.69 -4.53
N THR A 663 14.74 18.94 -5.15
CA THR A 663 13.43 18.78 -4.50
C THR A 663 13.01 17.30 -4.46
N SER A 664 13.15 16.67 -3.29
CA SER A 664 12.82 15.26 -2.99
C SER A 664 11.30 14.96 -2.91
N TYR A 665 10.55 15.44 -3.91
CA TYR A 665 9.11 15.17 -4.06
C TYR A 665 8.78 14.85 -5.53
N MET A 666 9.70 14.15 -6.20
CA MET A 666 9.57 13.67 -7.58
C MET A 666 9.96 12.19 -7.70
N GLU A 667 9.85 11.45 -6.59
CA GLU A 667 10.27 10.05 -6.45
C GLU A 667 9.10 9.05 -6.30
N GLU A 668 7.85 9.50 -6.34
CA GLU A 668 6.66 8.61 -6.42
C GLU A 668 6.47 8.01 -7.84
N TYR A 669 7.45 8.21 -8.74
CA TYR A 669 7.60 7.56 -10.04
C TYR A 669 8.92 6.75 -10.15
N PHE A 670 9.70 6.67 -9.05
CA PHE A 670 11.00 6.00 -8.97
C PHE A 670 11.14 5.17 -7.67
N GLU A 671 10.26 4.18 -7.49
CA GLU A 671 10.57 2.98 -6.70
C GLU A 671 10.45 1.72 -7.58
N GLU A 672 11.28 1.66 -8.62
CA GLU A 672 11.92 0.41 -9.00
C GLU A 672 13.34 0.71 -9.52
N HIS A 673 14.35 0.17 -8.82
CA HIS A 673 15.79 0.32 -9.08
C HIS A 673 16.45 1.65 -8.67
N ASP A 674 16.94 1.71 -7.44
CA ASP A 674 18.31 2.21 -7.20
C ASP A 674 18.94 1.57 -5.95
N VAL A 675 19.93 0.70 -6.16
CA VAL A 675 20.76 0.13 -5.08
C VAL A 675 22.12 0.82 -5.13
N SER A 676 22.51 1.48 -4.04
CA SER A 676 23.72 2.30 -3.96
C SER A 676 25.02 1.49 -3.83
N GLY A 677 25.38 0.81 -4.93
CA GLY A 677 26.74 0.43 -5.32
C GLY A 677 27.36 -0.84 -4.71
N PRO A 678 28.54 -1.29 -5.22
CA PRO A 678 29.21 -0.88 -6.46
C PRO A 678 29.25 -2.02 -7.52
N ALA A 679 29.02 -1.66 -8.79
CA ALA A 679 29.52 -2.35 -10.00
C ALA A 679 29.48 -3.89 -10.08
N THR A 680 28.28 -4.49 -10.27
CA THR A 680 28.06 -5.70 -11.12
C THR A 680 26.59 -5.76 -11.54
N GLY A 681 26.28 -6.30 -12.73
CA GLY A 681 24.94 -6.24 -13.34
C GLY A 681 24.00 -7.43 -13.03
N TYR A 682 22.85 -7.38 -13.71
CA TYR A 682 21.69 -8.31 -13.69
C TYR A 682 20.72 -8.18 -12.49
N GLY A 683 19.39 -8.30 -12.69
CA GLY A 683 18.72 -8.59 -13.98
C GLY A 683 17.20 -8.44 -14.00
N PHE A 684 16.66 -8.44 -15.22
CA PHE A 684 15.23 -8.41 -15.54
C PHE A 684 14.51 -9.72 -15.15
N GLY A 685 13.19 -9.62 -14.98
CA GLY A 685 12.32 -10.72 -14.60
C GLY A 685 12.47 -12.00 -15.44
N THR A 686 12.64 -13.12 -14.75
CA THR A 686 12.74 -14.47 -15.31
C THR A 686 11.38 -14.96 -15.81
N GLY A 687 11.06 -14.66 -17.07
CA GLY A 687 9.91 -15.23 -17.80
C GLY A 687 10.22 -15.62 -19.25
N LEU A 688 11.16 -14.92 -19.90
CA LEU A 688 11.59 -15.16 -21.28
C LEU A 688 13.03 -15.71 -21.40
N PHE A 689 13.72 -15.95 -20.27
CA PHE A 689 15.16 -16.20 -20.22
C PHE A 689 15.57 -17.55 -19.59
N SER A 690 14.76 -18.59 -19.74
CA SER A 690 15.13 -19.95 -19.33
C SER A 690 16.13 -20.59 -20.31
N GLY A 691 17.37 -20.10 -20.38
CA GLY A 691 18.43 -20.81 -21.12
C GLY A 691 19.71 -20.09 -21.54
N MET A 692 19.98 -18.82 -21.17
CA MET A 692 21.19 -18.10 -21.62
C MET A 692 22.01 -17.53 -20.45
N SER A 693 23.31 -17.83 -20.46
CA SER A 693 24.30 -17.45 -19.45
C SER A 693 24.88 -16.04 -19.67
N THR A 694 25.29 -15.40 -18.59
CA THR A 694 25.67 -13.97 -18.52
C THR A 694 27.14 -13.68 -18.87
N GLU A 695 27.84 -14.58 -19.56
CA GLU A 695 29.31 -14.47 -19.79
C GLU A 695 29.71 -13.98 -21.20
N ASP A 696 28.76 -13.77 -22.13
CA ASP A 696 29.05 -13.46 -23.55
C ASP A 696 29.03 -11.95 -23.91
N PHE A 697 28.88 -11.01 -22.96
CA PHE A 697 28.65 -9.57 -23.26
C PHE A 697 29.82 -8.64 -22.90
N GLN A 698 30.19 -7.77 -23.85
CA GLN A 698 31.14 -6.66 -23.63
C GLN A 698 30.40 -5.33 -23.35
N PRO A 699 30.92 -4.47 -22.44
CA PRO A 699 30.34 -3.16 -22.20
C PRO A 699 30.44 -2.28 -23.45
N GLY A 700 29.29 -1.77 -23.91
CA GLY A 700 29.16 -0.97 -25.15
C GLY A 700 28.43 -1.66 -26.30
N SER A 701 27.98 -2.92 -26.15
CA SER A 701 27.15 -3.59 -27.15
C SER A 701 25.69 -3.09 -27.13
N VAL A 702 25.15 -2.73 -28.30
CA VAL A 702 23.72 -2.39 -28.45
C VAL A 702 22.85 -3.63 -28.23
N GLN A 703 21.87 -3.55 -27.33
CA GLN A 703 20.88 -4.60 -27.12
C GLN A 703 19.77 -4.46 -28.17
N CYS A 704 19.72 -5.36 -29.15
CA CYS A 704 18.70 -5.34 -30.20
C CYS A 704 17.82 -6.61 -30.17
N LEU A 705 16.50 -6.40 -30.13
CA LEU A 705 15.48 -7.44 -30.12
C LEU A 705 14.48 -7.23 -31.27
N PRO A 706 13.98 -8.28 -31.93
CA PRO A 706 14.38 -9.69 -31.79
C PRO A 706 15.78 -9.94 -32.38
N MET A 707 16.55 -10.82 -31.75
CA MET A 707 17.90 -11.18 -32.26
C MET A 707 17.79 -12.03 -33.54
N PRO A 708 18.63 -11.76 -34.57
CA PRO A 708 18.70 -12.57 -35.77
C PRO A 708 19.30 -13.96 -35.47
N GLY A 709 18.92 -14.95 -36.27
CA GLY A 709 19.29 -16.35 -36.05
C GLY A 709 18.98 -17.25 -37.25
N PRO A 710 19.16 -18.59 -37.15
CA PRO A 710 18.99 -19.50 -38.29
C PRO A 710 17.57 -19.51 -38.89
N PHE A 711 16.56 -19.16 -38.10
CA PHE A 711 15.17 -19.03 -38.54
C PHE A 711 14.73 -17.57 -38.76
N LEU A 712 15.64 -16.62 -38.57
CA LEU A 712 15.44 -15.17 -38.56
C LEU A 712 16.66 -14.48 -39.23
N PRO A 713 16.93 -14.74 -40.52
CA PRO A 713 18.18 -14.33 -41.17
C PRO A 713 18.27 -12.83 -41.45
N CYS A 714 19.49 -12.31 -41.53
CA CYS A 714 19.79 -10.91 -41.86
C CYS A 714 19.50 -10.51 -43.33
N ALA A 715 19.14 -11.46 -44.19
CA ALA A 715 18.77 -11.22 -45.57
C ALA A 715 17.35 -11.73 -45.80
N ASP A 716 16.45 -10.83 -46.20
CA ASP A 716 15.09 -11.20 -46.62
C ASP A 716 15.10 -11.77 -48.04
N LEU A 717 15.54 -13.02 -48.15
CA LEU A 717 15.75 -13.70 -49.44
C LEU A 717 14.44 -14.08 -50.17
N PHE A 718 13.27 -13.98 -49.51
CA PHE A 718 12.01 -14.57 -50.00
C PHE A 718 10.73 -13.81 -49.58
N ASP A 719 10.80 -12.54 -49.11
CA ASP A 719 9.67 -11.86 -48.42
C ASP A 719 9.15 -12.69 -47.21
N TRP A 720 9.99 -13.58 -46.65
CA TRP A 720 9.59 -14.61 -45.66
C TRP A 720 8.99 -14.00 -44.39
N TRP A 721 9.35 -12.76 -44.10
CA TRP A 721 8.87 -11.98 -42.97
C TRP A 721 7.42 -11.49 -43.12
N THR A 722 6.88 -11.47 -44.34
CA THR A 722 5.47 -11.14 -44.61
C THR A 722 4.52 -12.35 -44.44
N LEU A 723 5.06 -13.57 -44.47
CA LEU A 723 4.31 -14.82 -44.41
C LEU A 723 4.04 -15.33 -42.97
N ARG A 724 4.39 -14.54 -41.94
CA ARG A 724 4.19 -14.89 -40.51
C ARG A 724 3.30 -13.89 -39.75
N CYS A 725 2.48 -13.10 -40.45
CA CYS A 725 1.43 -12.27 -39.86
C CYS A 725 0.17 -13.07 -39.57
#